data_AF-A0A093YA57-F1
#
_entry.id   AF-A0A093YA57-F1
#
_cell.length_a   1.000
_cell.length_b   1.000
_cell.length_c   1.000
_cell.angle_alpha   90.00
_cell.angle_beta   90.00
_cell.angle_gamma   90.00
#
_symmetry.space_group_name_H-M   'P 1'
#
loop_
_entity.id
_entity.type
_entity.pdbx_description
1 polymer ?
#
loop_
_entity_poly.entity_id
_entity_poly.type
_entity_poly.pdbx_seq_one_letter_code
_entity_poly.pdbx_strand_id
1 'polypeptide(L)'
;MLLNVTTAVSTPAILLVPYGEHHVLRYHEWMKSPDLQELTASEPLTLEEEYAMQRSWQTDYDKLTFIACHPVPRPVSEGAEGVPKDGIVASQGYDVPEKMIGDVNLFLRLAYELDAEGEEMLDRPYVRGEIELMIASPSDQGRGFGKATLLAFLQYIKNHAVDILDQYKSHAPNETDNHTQLGDAEMGGLVLVSKINKSNLKSRGLFESVGFAQVGKEDYFGEIELKLTEGMGSLKPRCCGQRTDVGHRTICLWETGINDHERDKGFGFWCESERLLAQEMISPTGHETRAVHFTVLLTVCTFLLTKRCRNVPPLSALDGPTAVEKGGIKGFNYSQNPLTALGHVEQLDGFDWKTTEPLKHRPFKPKYHLTMALQKTDVNNVIIMDKNYLDRVTLRQKAIAEYPSTMVGHLEGSRPAVEELYKFLFDRLLPVRWPQMFQRSNESSTEALNHIGSNLDEDFLMLLPSDDGDGYTMKAFATCFASGFDASEKLGLKLRDIHGPVPKYMNILNKSMDRYFSALEVGKFKRRLNWTVVTNDKLVTPFEITHFHDGKHTSADHTGGVEVENTYQRTEMQSLFRLPQSGAIVFTIKTYMYPIQEVKDEGYGEEMATAIEGLQTGNVPEMFFYKRGPIWGDRVQSCKILSVDEVWRVGGFNKGRDGGPNVTNQQLAQGEPILSTLPAPRAGLLEGESFASDRSHLLQA
;
A
#
# COMPACT_ATOMS: atom_id res chain seq x y z
N MET A 1 7.07 1.15 -20.25
CA MET A 1 6.49 0.57 -21.49
C MET A 1 7.48 0.75 -22.60
N LEU A 2 7.62 -0.23 -23.50
CA LEU A 2 8.54 -0.12 -24.63
C LEU A 2 7.98 0.70 -25.81
N LEU A 3 6.68 1.02 -25.80
CA LEU A 3 5.99 1.65 -26.91
C LEU A 3 6.53 3.03 -27.32
N ASN A 4 7.01 3.85 -26.38
CA ASN A 4 7.60 5.16 -26.68
C ASN A 4 9.14 5.13 -26.81
N VAL A 5 9.82 4.00 -26.66
CA VAL A 5 11.29 3.94 -26.47
C VAL A 5 12.13 4.68 -27.54
N THR A 6 11.63 4.82 -28.78
CA THR A 6 12.25 5.59 -29.87
C THR A 6 11.40 6.77 -30.38
N THR A 7 10.31 7.13 -29.68
CA THR A 7 9.33 8.13 -30.14
C THR A 7 9.33 9.38 -29.27
N ALA A 8 9.64 10.53 -29.88
CA ALA A 8 9.41 11.85 -29.30
C ALA A 8 8.14 12.49 -29.90
N VAL A 9 7.43 13.31 -29.12
CA VAL A 9 6.24 14.05 -29.58
C VAL A 9 6.58 15.54 -29.62
N SER A 10 6.68 16.11 -30.82
CA SER A 10 7.09 17.51 -31.01
C SER A 10 5.92 18.39 -31.42
N THR A 11 5.74 19.50 -30.70
CA THR A 11 4.72 20.52 -30.93
C THR A 11 5.38 21.92 -30.87
N PRO A 12 4.75 22.99 -31.39
CA PRO A 12 5.27 24.35 -31.22
C PRO A 12 5.40 24.84 -29.78
N ALA A 13 4.78 24.16 -28.80
CA ALA A 13 4.72 24.62 -27.40
C ALA A 13 5.43 23.69 -26.41
N ILE A 14 5.66 22.42 -26.76
CA ILE A 14 6.38 21.43 -25.94
C ILE A 14 7.04 20.38 -26.82
N LEU A 15 8.18 19.87 -26.38
CA LEU A 15 8.76 18.60 -26.83
C LEU A 15 8.57 17.56 -25.70
N LEU A 16 8.02 16.39 -26.01
CA LEU A 16 8.01 15.24 -25.11
C LEU A 16 9.02 14.20 -25.61
N VAL A 17 9.89 13.70 -24.72
CA VAL A 17 10.86 12.63 -25.01
C VAL A 17 10.73 11.47 -24.02
N PRO A 18 11.15 10.24 -24.35
CA PRO A 18 11.14 9.12 -23.42
C PRO A 18 12.07 9.37 -22.22
N TYR A 19 11.69 8.94 -21.02
CA TYR A 19 12.58 9.00 -19.86
C TYR A 19 13.77 8.05 -20.02
N GLY A 20 14.94 8.46 -19.56
CA GLY A 20 16.24 7.93 -19.98
C GLY A 20 17.36 8.37 -19.03
N GLU A 21 18.47 7.65 -19.06
CA GLU A 21 19.54 7.71 -18.04
C GLU A 21 20.15 9.10 -17.84
N HIS A 22 20.33 9.90 -18.91
CA HIS A 22 20.88 11.27 -18.81
C HIS A 22 19.91 12.29 -18.19
N HIS A 23 18.62 11.98 -18.12
CA HIS A 23 17.62 12.83 -17.45
C HIS A 23 17.65 12.66 -15.92
N VAL A 24 18.14 11.52 -15.40
CA VAL A 24 18.02 11.12 -13.99
C VAL A 24 18.63 12.14 -13.03
N LEU A 25 19.84 12.64 -13.32
CA LEU A 25 20.49 13.66 -12.48
C LEU A 25 19.60 14.91 -12.30
N ARG A 26 18.94 15.35 -13.37
CA ARG A 26 18.08 16.53 -13.34
C ARG A 26 16.76 16.27 -12.61
N TYR A 27 16.20 15.07 -12.79
CA TYR A 27 15.00 14.62 -12.09
C TYR A 27 15.26 14.52 -10.58
N HIS A 28 16.38 13.92 -10.17
CA HIS A 28 16.81 13.84 -8.78
C HIS A 28 17.02 15.23 -8.14
N GLU A 29 17.57 16.22 -8.86
CA GLU A 29 17.63 17.61 -8.34
C GLU A 29 16.23 18.24 -8.15
N TRP A 30 15.21 17.85 -8.91
CA TRP A 30 13.83 18.27 -8.65
C TRP A 30 13.24 17.55 -7.44
N MET A 31 13.48 16.24 -7.31
CA MET A 31 13.03 15.41 -6.19
C MET A 31 13.73 15.69 -4.86
N LYS A 32 14.58 16.72 -4.78
CA LYS A 32 15.07 17.32 -3.51
C LYS A 32 14.17 18.44 -2.98
N SER A 33 13.16 18.89 -3.72
CA SER A 33 12.22 19.92 -3.28
C SER A 33 11.03 19.29 -2.54
N PRO A 34 10.81 19.61 -1.24
CA PRO A 34 9.65 19.10 -0.50
C PRO A 34 8.32 19.51 -1.14
N ASP A 35 8.22 20.76 -1.63
CA ASP A 35 7.05 21.26 -2.37
C ASP A 35 6.71 20.39 -3.59
N LEU A 36 7.73 19.89 -4.30
CA LEU A 36 7.50 18.98 -5.45
C LEU A 36 7.15 17.57 -4.97
N GLN A 37 7.86 17.04 -3.98
CA GLN A 37 7.55 15.74 -3.36
C GLN A 37 6.09 15.65 -2.86
N GLU A 38 5.59 16.69 -2.18
CA GLU A 38 4.19 16.77 -1.74
C GLU A 38 3.23 16.82 -2.94
N LEU A 39 3.53 17.64 -3.96
CA LEU A 39 2.69 17.79 -5.14
C LEU A 39 2.69 16.58 -6.09
N THR A 40 3.70 15.70 -6.03
CA THR A 40 3.79 14.44 -6.79
C THR A 40 3.68 13.19 -5.90
N ALA A 41 3.27 13.33 -4.64
CA ALA A 41 3.18 12.24 -3.64
C ALA A 41 4.40 11.31 -3.62
N SER A 42 5.60 11.88 -3.80
CA SER A 42 6.86 11.16 -4.04
C SER A 42 7.77 11.19 -2.82
N GLU A 43 8.31 10.03 -2.44
CA GLU A 43 9.27 9.89 -1.33
C GLU A 43 10.70 10.27 -1.78
N PRO A 44 11.57 10.80 -0.89
CA PRO A 44 12.97 11.05 -1.20
C PRO A 44 13.74 9.75 -1.48
N LEU A 45 14.34 9.63 -2.67
CA LEU A 45 15.20 8.53 -3.08
C LEU A 45 16.68 8.94 -3.12
N THR A 46 17.58 7.98 -2.89
CA THR A 46 19.00 8.14 -3.26
C THR A 46 19.16 8.18 -4.78
N LEU A 47 20.30 8.71 -5.27
CA LEU A 47 20.56 8.80 -6.70
C LEU A 47 20.66 7.39 -7.34
N GLU A 48 21.19 6.42 -6.61
CA GLU A 48 21.27 5.02 -6.98
C GLU A 48 19.87 4.38 -7.13
N GLU A 49 18.92 4.75 -6.27
CA GLU A 49 17.53 4.31 -6.32
C GLU A 49 16.75 4.99 -7.46
N GLU A 50 16.98 6.29 -7.72
CA GLU A 50 16.46 7.00 -8.90
C GLU A 50 16.88 6.31 -10.20
N TYR A 51 18.17 5.99 -10.34
CA TYR A 51 18.68 5.20 -11.46
C TYR A 51 18.06 3.79 -11.54
N ALA A 52 17.72 3.16 -10.41
CA ALA A 52 17.04 1.86 -10.40
C ALA A 52 15.56 1.98 -10.82
N MET A 53 14.86 3.01 -10.35
CA MET A 53 13.47 3.32 -10.70
C MET A 53 13.33 3.63 -12.20
N GLN A 54 14.18 4.52 -12.73
CA GLN A 54 14.20 4.89 -14.14
C GLN A 54 14.37 3.67 -15.06
N ARG A 55 15.28 2.74 -14.71
CA ARG A 55 15.46 1.49 -15.46
C ARG A 55 14.22 0.59 -15.42
N SER A 56 13.54 0.48 -14.26
CA SER A 56 12.29 -0.30 -14.16
C SER A 56 11.20 0.31 -15.05
N TRP A 57 10.95 1.63 -14.94
CA TRP A 57 9.85 2.30 -15.63
C TRP A 57 9.93 2.21 -17.17
N GLN A 58 11.13 2.14 -17.74
CA GLN A 58 11.31 1.83 -19.17
C GLN A 58 10.72 0.44 -19.52
N THR A 59 11.08 -0.59 -18.75
CA THR A 59 10.62 -1.97 -18.99
C THR A 59 9.19 -2.27 -18.52
N ASP A 60 8.66 -1.48 -17.59
CA ASP A 60 7.37 -1.70 -16.93
C ASP A 60 6.19 -1.55 -17.90
N TYR A 61 5.47 -2.64 -18.17
CA TYR A 61 4.36 -2.67 -19.14
C TYR A 61 3.08 -1.95 -18.66
N ASP A 62 3.02 -1.60 -17.37
CA ASP A 62 1.96 -0.82 -16.74
C ASP A 62 2.24 0.71 -16.72
N LYS A 63 3.40 1.17 -17.22
CA LYS A 63 3.84 2.58 -17.11
C LYS A 63 4.27 3.18 -18.44
N LEU A 64 3.83 4.40 -18.73
CA LEU A 64 4.27 5.18 -19.90
C LEU A 64 4.66 6.60 -19.46
N THR A 65 5.96 6.89 -19.53
CA THR A 65 6.55 8.16 -19.04
C THR A 65 7.20 8.93 -20.18
N PHE A 66 6.96 10.24 -20.22
CA PHE A 66 7.71 11.20 -21.03
C PHE A 66 8.26 12.34 -20.17
N ILE A 67 9.50 12.74 -20.41
CA ILE A 67 10.04 14.01 -19.93
C ILE A 67 9.52 15.13 -20.84
N ALA A 68 9.05 16.21 -20.23
CA ALA A 68 8.59 17.41 -20.89
C ALA A 68 9.75 18.44 -20.98
N CYS A 69 10.14 18.75 -22.20
CA CYS A 69 11.21 19.66 -22.55
C CYS A 69 10.68 20.90 -23.29
N HIS A 70 11.45 21.98 -23.26
CA HIS A 70 11.20 23.16 -24.09
C HIS A 70 11.01 22.79 -25.58
N PRO A 71 10.12 23.50 -26.31
CA PRO A 71 9.89 23.22 -27.73
C PRO A 71 11.16 23.43 -28.56
N VAL A 72 11.31 22.57 -29.58
CA VAL A 72 12.41 22.66 -30.56
C VAL A 72 12.34 24.03 -31.27
N PRO A 73 13.43 24.83 -31.29
CA PRO A 73 13.42 26.12 -31.97
C PRO A 73 13.15 25.98 -33.48
N ARG A 74 12.19 26.77 -34.00
CA ARG A 74 12.07 26.98 -35.46
C ARG A 74 13.29 27.76 -35.97
N PRO A 75 13.83 27.45 -37.16
CA PRO A 75 14.70 28.37 -37.87
C PRO A 75 13.91 29.63 -38.25
N VAL A 76 14.49 30.81 -37.99
CA VAL A 76 13.92 32.12 -38.38
C VAL A 76 14.28 32.48 -39.84
N SER A 77 15.20 31.72 -40.44
CA SER A 77 15.61 31.83 -41.84
C SER A 77 16.20 30.49 -42.33
N GLU A 78 16.04 30.22 -43.62
CA GLU A 78 16.69 29.09 -44.29
C GLU A 78 18.22 29.28 -44.26
N GLY A 79 18.95 28.36 -43.62
CA GLY A 79 20.42 28.37 -43.60
C GLY A 79 21.10 28.14 -42.25
N ALA A 80 20.36 28.09 -41.14
CA ALA A 80 20.95 27.75 -39.83
C ALA A 80 21.32 26.24 -39.75
N GLU A 81 22.61 25.93 -39.63
CA GLU A 81 23.07 24.57 -39.35
C GLU A 81 22.67 24.14 -37.93
N GLY A 82 22.18 22.91 -37.78
CA GLY A 82 21.77 22.34 -36.48
C GLY A 82 20.29 21.94 -36.35
N VAL A 83 19.44 22.19 -37.34
CA VAL A 83 18.05 21.70 -37.38
C VAL A 83 18.01 20.26 -37.95
N PRO A 84 17.27 19.30 -37.34
CA PRO A 84 17.14 17.95 -37.87
C PRO A 84 16.32 17.94 -39.17
N LYS A 85 16.97 17.59 -40.29
CA LYS A 85 16.37 17.63 -41.63
C LYS A 85 15.36 16.51 -41.88
N ASP A 86 15.42 15.44 -41.09
CA ASP A 86 14.70 14.18 -41.34
C ASP A 86 13.66 13.84 -40.24
N GLY A 87 13.28 14.82 -39.40
CA GLY A 87 12.31 14.63 -38.32
C GLY A 87 12.84 13.86 -37.09
N ILE A 88 14.14 13.55 -37.05
CA ILE A 88 14.80 12.85 -35.94
C ILE A 88 15.13 13.83 -34.82
N VAL A 89 14.56 13.65 -33.62
CA VAL A 89 15.00 14.37 -32.42
C VAL A 89 16.25 13.68 -31.87
N ALA A 90 17.41 14.32 -31.98
CA ALA A 90 18.65 13.81 -31.38
C ALA A 90 18.57 13.89 -29.86
N SER A 91 18.77 12.75 -29.18
CA SER A 91 18.87 12.71 -27.72
C SER A 91 20.21 13.28 -27.24
N GLN A 92 20.21 13.85 -26.04
CA GLN A 92 21.22 14.78 -25.52
C GLN A 92 21.41 16.02 -26.41
N GLY A 93 20.36 16.41 -27.16
CA GLY A 93 20.34 17.57 -28.06
C GLY A 93 19.30 18.61 -27.66
N TYR A 94 18.02 18.23 -27.70
CA TYR A 94 16.89 19.10 -27.29
C TYR A 94 16.30 18.73 -25.92
N ASP A 95 16.85 17.69 -25.31
CA ASP A 95 16.45 16.97 -24.09
C ASP A 95 17.54 16.98 -23.02
N VAL A 96 18.57 17.83 -23.17
CA VAL A 96 19.58 18.05 -22.14
C VAL A 96 18.96 18.61 -20.83
N PRO A 97 19.57 18.39 -19.66
CA PRO A 97 19.08 18.84 -18.35
C PRO A 97 18.59 20.30 -18.25
N GLU A 98 19.15 21.21 -19.05
CA GLU A 98 18.81 22.63 -19.12
C GLU A 98 17.58 22.93 -19.99
N LYS A 99 17.04 21.92 -20.69
CA LYS A 99 15.80 21.99 -21.50
C LYS A 99 14.63 21.24 -20.88
N MET A 100 14.88 20.33 -19.96
CA MET A 100 13.86 19.67 -19.14
C MET A 100 13.12 20.70 -18.27
N ILE A 101 11.78 20.66 -18.27
CA ILE A 101 10.93 21.55 -17.44
C ILE A 101 9.92 20.79 -16.57
N GLY A 102 9.70 19.50 -16.83
CA GLY A 102 8.83 18.60 -16.06
C GLY A 102 8.70 17.25 -16.76
N ASP A 103 7.59 16.55 -16.52
CA ASP A 103 7.29 15.22 -17.06
C ASP A 103 5.78 14.94 -17.07
N VAL A 104 5.40 13.81 -17.67
CA VAL A 104 4.03 13.30 -17.68
C VAL A 104 4.03 11.77 -17.73
N ASN A 105 3.19 11.17 -16.88
CA ASN A 105 3.09 9.73 -16.67
C ASN A 105 1.68 9.22 -16.97
N LEU A 106 1.58 7.95 -17.37
CA LEU A 106 0.35 7.17 -17.41
C LEU A 106 0.61 5.82 -16.72
N PHE A 107 -0.11 5.57 -15.62
CA PHE A 107 -0.09 4.31 -14.86
C PHE A 107 -1.35 3.50 -15.17
N LEU A 108 -1.20 2.24 -15.58
CA LEU A 108 -2.31 1.35 -15.95
C LEU A 108 -2.61 0.33 -14.86
N ARG A 109 -3.90 0.14 -14.56
CA ARG A 109 -4.39 -1.01 -13.80
C ARG A 109 -5.68 -1.56 -14.36
N LEU A 110 -5.90 -2.86 -14.21
CA LEU A 110 -7.19 -3.49 -14.42
C LEU A 110 -8.19 -2.91 -13.38
N ALA A 111 -9.42 -2.68 -13.84
CA ALA A 111 -10.53 -2.21 -13.03
C ALA A 111 -11.84 -2.81 -13.57
N TYR A 112 -12.92 -2.69 -12.80
CA TYR A 112 -14.24 -3.21 -13.15
C TYR A 112 -15.27 -2.10 -13.06
N GLU A 113 -16.35 -2.18 -13.85
CA GLU A 113 -17.52 -1.32 -13.63
C GLU A 113 -18.12 -1.60 -12.25
N LEU A 114 -18.74 -0.59 -11.62
CA LEU A 114 -19.46 -0.75 -10.35
C LEU A 114 -20.96 -0.86 -10.61
N ASP A 115 -21.64 -1.72 -9.86
CA ASP A 115 -23.10 -1.82 -9.88
C ASP A 115 -23.79 -0.66 -9.12
N ALA A 116 -25.11 -0.74 -8.91
CA ALA A 116 -25.87 0.32 -8.24
C ALA A 116 -25.63 0.35 -6.72
N GLU A 117 -25.13 -0.75 -6.15
CA GLU A 117 -24.81 -0.96 -4.75
C GLU A 117 -23.35 -0.59 -4.45
N GLY A 118 -22.47 -0.63 -5.46
CA GLY A 118 -21.07 -0.22 -5.43
C GLY A 118 -20.05 -1.36 -5.47
N GLU A 119 -20.47 -2.60 -5.76
CA GLU A 119 -19.57 -3.77 -5.91
C GLU A 119 -19.04 -3.90 -7.37
N GLU A 120 -17.89 -4.57 -7.53
CA GLU A 120 -17.21 -4.73 -8.82
C GLU A 120 -17.87 -5.79 -9.73
N MET A 121 -18.37 -5.36 -10.90
CA MET A 121 -18.91 -6.22 -11.96
C MET A 121 -17.77 -6.90 -12.72
N LEU A 122 -17.37 -8.09 -12.24
CA LEU A 122 -16.24 -8.87 -12.77
C LEU A 122 -16.41 -9.32 -14.25
N ASP A 123 -17.64 -9.32 -14.77
CA ASP A 123 -17.96 -9.53 -16.19
C ASP A 123 -17.63 -8.32 -17.08
N ARG A 124 -17.30 -7.16 -16.49
CA ARG A 124 -17.02 -5.90 -17.19
C ARG A 124 -15.66 -5.28 -16.81
N PRO A 125 -14.55 -5.99 -17.09
CA PRO A 125 -13.21 -5.44 -16.92
C PRO A 125 -12.96 -4.29 -17.91
N TYR A 126 -12.27 -3.24 -17.47
CA TYR A 126 -11.68 -2.20 -18.31
C TYR A 126 -10.29 -1.83 -17.78
N VAL A 127 -9.50 -1.08 -18.57
CA VAL A 127 -8.18 -0.60 -18.12
C VAL A 127 -8.30 0.85 -17.66
N ARG A 128 -8.05 1.09 -16.37
CA ARG A 128 -7.98 2.44 -15.79
C ARG A 128 -6.56 2.98 -15.96
N GLY A 129 -6.43 4.05 -16.72
CA GLY A 129 -5.18 4.77 -16.94
C GLY A 129 -5.16 6.09 -16.15
N GLU A 130 -4.27 6.18 -15.18
CA GLU A 130 -4.09 7.34 -14.30
C GLU A 130 -2.96 8.23 -14.81
N ILE A 131 -3.29 9.49 -15.11
CA ILE A 131 -2.36 10.49 -15.65
C ILE A 131 -1.87 11.40 -14.54
N GLU A 132 -0.56 11.51 -14.41
CA GLU A 132 0.14 12.44 -13.53
C GLU A 132 1.01 13.38 -14.37
N LEU A 133 1.14 14.64 -13.95
CA LEU A 133 1.84 15.68 -14.71
C LEU A 133 2.48 16.70 -13.77
N MET A 134 3.79 16.88 -13.90
CA MET A 134 4.55 17.89 -13.17
C MET A 134 5.17 18.91 -14.14
N ILE A 135 5.20 20.18 -13.74
CA ILE A 135 6.08 21.21 -14.31
C ILE A 135 6.98 21.68 -13.17
N ALA A 136 8.11 20.99 -13.01
CA ALA A 136 9.04 21.14 -11.90
C ALA A 136 9.73 22.52 -11.92
N SER A 137 9.99 23.08 -13.10
CA SER A 137 10.67 24.36 -13.26
C SER A 137 9.76 25.55 -12.88
N PRO A 138 10.04 26.30 -11.79
CA PRO A 138 9.16 27.38 -11.34
C PRO A 138 9.06 28.55 -12.34
N SER A 139 10.10 28.75 -13.16
CA SER A 139 10.11 29.75 -14.24
C SER A 139 9.15 29.42 -15.38
N ASP A 140 8.64 28.20 -15.45
CA ASP A 140 7.86 27.65 -16.57
C ASP A 140 6.42 27.26 -16.15
N GLN A 141 6.16 27.18 -14.85
CA GLN A 141 4.81 27.15 -14.31
C GLN A 141 4.00 28.39 -14.75
N GLY A 142 2.69 28.22 -14.93
CA GLY A 142 1.77 29.28 -15.35
C GLY A 142 1.90 29.74 -16.81
N ARG A 143 2.97 29.38 -17.54
CA ARG A 143 3.23 29.82 -18.93
C ARG A 143 2.58 28.93 -20.01
N GLY A 144 1.63 28.07 -19.62
CA GLY A 144 0.87 27.21 -20.53
C GLY A 144 1.50 25.86 -20.86
N PHE A 145 2.77 25.61 -20.50
CA PHE A 145 3.48 24.36 -20.80
C PHE A 145 2.72 23.11 -20.33
N GLY A 146 2.18 23.10 -19.10
CA GLY A 146 1.37 21.96 -18.62
C GLY A 146 0.16 21.62 -19.51
N LYS A 147 -0.44 22.61 -20.19
CA LYS A 147 -1.52 22.37 -21.16
C LYS A 147 -0.99 21.85 -22.50
N ALA A 148 0.19 22.30 -22.94
CA ALA A 148 0.85 21.75 -24.10
C ALA A 148 1.25 20.28 -23.88
N THR A 149 1.88 19.98 -22.73
CA THR A 149 2.24 18.62 -22.28
C THR A 149 1.01 17.71 -22.25
N LEU A 150 -0.05 18.11 -21.55
CA LEU A 150 -1.25 17.28 -21.40
C LEU A 150 -1.95 17.03 -22.74
N LEU A 151 -2.09 18.03 -23.61
CA LEU A 151 -2.69 17.85 -24.94
C LEU A 151 -1.83 16.99 -25.86
N ALA A 152 -0.51 17.15 -25.85
CA ALA A 152 0.41 16.31 -26.64
C ALA A 152 0.37 14.84 -26.17
N PHE A 153 0.32 14.62 -24.85
CA PHE A 153 0.26 13.28 -24.27
C PHE A 153 -1.08 12.59 -24.50
N LEU A 154 -2.20 13.30 -24.31
CA LEU A 154 -3.54 12.78 -24.66
C LEU A 154 -3.66 12.45 -26.15
N GLN A 155 -3.03 13.24 -27.04
CA GLN A 155 -3.00 12.96 -28.47
C GLN A 155 -2.10 11.75 -28.81
N TYR A 156 -1.01 11.53 -28.07
CA TYR A 156 -0.20 10.31 -28.18
C TYR A 156 -1.02 9.08 -27.75
N ILE A 157 -1.61 9.11 -26.55
CA ILE A 157 -2.47 8.04 -26.03
C ILE A 157 -3.62 7.73 -26.99
N LYS A 158 -4.30 8.75 -27.53
CA LYS A 158 -5.37 8.59 -28.53
C LYS A 158 -4.91 7.86 -29.79
N ASN A 159 -3.71 8.15 -30.29
CA ASN A 159 -3.15 7.53 -31.49
C ASN A 159 -2.64 6.10 -31.26
N HIS A 160 -2.34 5.76 -30.00
CA HIS A 160 -1.73 4.50 -29.59
C HIS A 160 -2.61 3.65 -28.65
N ALA A 161 -3.90 4.00 -28.49
CA ALA A 161 -4.76 3.37 -27.48
C ALA A 161 -4.88 1.85 -27.63
N VAL A 162 -4.83 1.33 -28.87
CA VAL A 162 -4.80 -0.12 -29.15
C VAL A 162 -3.46 -0.70 -28.73
N ASP A 163 -2.35 -0.13 -29.19
CA ASP A 163 -0.98 -0.57 -28.86
C ASP A 163 -0.72 -0.59 -27.34
N ILE A 164 -1.19 0.43 -26.62
CA ILE A 164 -1.12 0.57 -25.16
C ILE A 164 -1.92 -0.55 -24.49
N LEU A 165 -3.17 -0.76 -24.90
CA LEU A 165 -4.03 -1.81 -24.34
C LEU A 165 -3.46 -3.21 -24.62
N ASP A 166 -2.90 -3.46 -25.80
CA ASP A 166 -2.44 -4.78 -26.18
C ASP A 166 -1.03 -5.09 -25.62
N GLN A 167 -0.14 -4.08 -25.50
CA GLN A 167 1.11 -4.22 -24.74
C GLN A 167 0.82 -4.45 -23.25
N TYR A 168 -0.18 -3.77 -22.68
CA TYR A 168 -0.62 -4.02 -21.31
C TYR A 168 -1.20 -5.44 -21.15
N LYS A 169 -2.22 -5.83 -21.92
CA LYS A 169 -2.84 -7.17 -21.81
C LYS A 169 -1.85 -8.33 -21.98
N SER A 170 -0.86 -8.19 -22.87
CA SER A 170 0.11 -9.26 -23.16
C SER A 170 1.17 -9.45 -22.07
N HIS A 171 1.31 -8.49 -21.14
CA HIS A 171 2.33 -8.50 -20.08
C HIS A 171 1.78 -8.14 -18.69
N ALA A 172 0.46 -7.92 -18.58
CA ALA A 172 -0.22 -7.79 -17.31
C ALA A 172 0.06 -9.04 -16.47
N PRO A 173 0.35 -8.92 -15.17
CA PRO A 173 0.57 -10.08 -14.33
C PRO A 173 -0.69 -10.95 -14.33
N ASN A 174 -0.53 -12.27 -14.44
CA ASN A 174 -1.62 -13.22 -14.21
C ASN A 174 -2.03 -13.18 -12.72
N GLU A 175 -2.84 -12.20 -12.33
CA GLU A 175 -3.67 -12.31 -11.13
C GLU A 175 -4.73 -13.42 -11.31
N THR A 176 -5.00 -13.80 -12.56
CA THR A 176 -5.78 -14.96 -12.99
C THR A 176 -4.90 -16.21 -13.16
N ASP A 177 -4.49 -16.82 -12.04
CA ASP A 177 -4.18 -18.27 -12.00
C ASP A 177 -5.17 -19.02 -11.07
N ASN A 178 -6.33 -18.41 -10.81
CA ASN A 178 -7.56 -19.09 -10.44
C ASN A 178 -8.52 -19.02 -11.64
N HIS A 179 -9.11 -20.16 -12.02
CA HIS A 179 -9.68 -20.34 -13.35
C HIS A 179 -10.96 -19.54 -13.64
N THR A 180 -10.81 -18.51 -14.47
CA THR A 180 -11.57 -18.45 -15.72
C THR A 180 -10.59 -18.19 -16.87
N GLN A 181 -10.87 -18.68 -18.08
CA GLN A 181 -10.39 -17.98 -19.28
C GLN A 181 -11.05 -16.58 -19.30
N LEU A 182 -10.54 -15.62 -20.08
CA LEU A 182 -11.39 -14.50 -20.50
C LEU A 182 -12.45 -15.07 -21.46
N GLY A 183 -13.52 -15.61 -20.88
CA GLY A 183 -14.49 -16.47 -21.54
C GLY A 183 -15.50 -15.66 -22.32
N ASP A 184 -15.12 -15.27 -23.53
CA ASP A 184 -15.89 -14.45 -24.48
C ASP A 184 -16.31 -13.05 -23.96
N ALA A 185 -15.83 -12.65 -22.78
CA ALA A 185 -16.05 -11.32 -22.20
C ALA A 185 -15.19 -10.26 -22.89
N GLU A 186 -15.84 -9.32 -23.59
CA GLU A 186 -15.17 -8.19 -24.24
C GLU A 186 -14.59 -7.23 -23.19
N MET A 187 -13.25 -7.18 -23.08
CA MET A 187 -12.58 -6.23 -22.21
C MET A 187 -12.80 -4.79 -22.70
N GLY A 188 -13.34 -3.96 -21.82
CA GLY A 188 -13.59 -2.54 -22.05
C GLY A 188 -12.34 -1.72 -22.33
N GLY A 189 -12.55 -0.54 -22.92
CA GLY A 189 -11.47 0.34 -23.39
C GLY A 189 -10.63 1.00 -22.28
N LEU A 190 -9.68 1.82 -22.71
CA LEU A 190 -8.84 2.62 -21.83
C LEU A 190 -9.64 3.81 -21.27
N VAL A 191 -9.85 3.83 -19.95
CA VAL A 191 -10.51 4.91 -19.22
C VAL A 191 -9.46 5.81 -18.57
N LEU A 192 -9.36 7.06 -19.02
CA LEU A 192 -8.37 8.02 -18.53
C LEU A 192 -8.90 8.84 -17.35
N VAL A 193 -8.10 8.90 -16.29
CA VAL A 193 -8.38 9.64 -15.05
C VAL A 193 -7.12 10.37 -14.55
N SER A 194 -7.28 11.24 -13.55
CA SER A 194 -6.19 11.83 -12.78
C SER A 194 -6.68 12.14 -11.36
N LYS A 195 -5.84 11.91 -10.35
CA LYS A 195 -6.09 12.33 -8.96
C LYS A 195 -5.39 13.66 -8.70
N ILE A 196 -6.13 14.65 -8.20
CA ILE A 196 -5.58 15.98 -7.92
C ILE A 196 -6.16 16.49 -6.60
N ASN A 197 -5.31 17.00 -5.71
CA ASN A 197 -5.78 17.65 -4.48
C ASN A 197 -6.75 18.82 -4.80
N LYS A 198 -7.91 18.84 -4.14
CA LYS A 198 -8.99 19.82 -4.26
C LYS A 198 -8.51 21.26 -4.11
N SER A 199 -7.49 21.48 -3.26
CA SER A 199 -6.85 22.79 -3.05
C SER A 199 -5.98 23.23 -4.22
N ASN A 200 -5.45 22.30 -5.03
CA ASN A 200 -4.68 22.57 -6.24
C ASN A 200 -5.61 22.93 -7.42
N LEU A 201 -6.28 24.08 -7.27
CA LEU A 201 -7.18 24.66 -8.27
C LEU A 201 -6.49 24.90 -9.62
N LYS A 202 -5.16 25.05 -9.65
CA LYS A 202 -4.35 25.22 -10.88
C LYS A 202 -4.35 23.94 -11.71
N SER A 203 -3.93 22.81 -11.12
CA SER A 203 -3.89 21.52 -11.83
C SER A 203 -5.30 21.01 -12.14
N ARG A 204 -6.28 21.25 -11.25
CA ARG A 204 -7.69 20.96 -11.54
C ARG A 204 -8.20 21.71 -12.77
N GLY A 205 -8.09 23.05 -12.77
CA GLY A 205 -8.53 23.87 -13.90
C GLY A 205 -7.79 23.54 -15.20
N LEU A 206 -6.54 23.08 -15.12
CA LEU A 206 -5.79 22.54 -16.27
C LEU A 206 -6.49 21.32 -16.87
N PHE A 207 -6.74 20.26 -16.09
CA PHE A 207 -7.37 19.02 -16.57
C PHE A 207 -8.84 19.25 -16.97
N GLU A 208 -9.59 20.02 -16.18
CA GLU A 208 -10.96 20.45 -16.51
C GLU A 208 -11.00 21.17 -17.88
N SER A 209 -10.00 22.02 -18.18
CA SER A 209 -9.91 22.75 -19.45
C SER A 209 -9.54 21.90 -20.68
N VAL A 210 -9.34 20.58 -20.54
CA VAL A 210 -9.12 19.64 -21.65
C VAL A 210 -10.14 18.48 -21.69
N GLY A 211 -11.24 18.59 -20.94
CA GLY A 211 -12.38 17.65 -21.03
C GLY A 211 -12.48 16.61 -19.92
N PHE A 212 -11.66 16.71 -18.87
CA PHE A 212 -11.92 15.95 -17.65
C PHE A 212 -13.02 16.63 -16.83
N ALA A 213 -13.79 15.86 -16.07
CA ALA A 213 -14.66 16.39 -15.02
C ALA A 213 -14.52 15.55 -13.75
N GLN A 214 -14.85 16.16 -12.61
CA GLN A 214 -14.84 15.44 -11.33
C GLN A 214 -15.87 14.30 -11.35
N VAL A 215 -15.43 13.12 -10.93
CA VAL A 215 -16.28 11.96 -10.64
C VAL A 215 -16.20 11.60 -9.17
N GLY A 216 -17.34 11.19 -8.61
CA GLY A 216 -17.46 10.94 -7.17
C GLY A 216 -17.29 12.21 -6.32
N LYS A 217 -16.95 11.99 -5.05
CA LYS A 217 -16.67 13.04 -4.07
C LYS A 217 -15.15 13.20 -3.89
N GLU A 218 -14.80 14.23 -3.14
CA GLU A 218 -13.51 14.34 -2.46
C GLU A 218 -13.17 13.01 -1.74
N ASP A 219 -12.10 12.37 -2.21
CA ASP A 219 -11.32 11.38 -1.47
C ASP A 219 -10.85 12.05 -0.18
N TYR A 220 -10.86 11.29 0.91
CA TYR A 220 -10.43 11.74 2.23
C TYR A 220 -9.12 12.54 2.25
N PHE A 221 -8.14 12.25 1.37
CA PHE A 221 -6.88 13.01 1.30
C PHE A 221 -7.05 14.47 0.81
N GLY A 222 -8.30 14.92 0.61
CA GLY A 222 -8.63 16.14 -0.11
C GLY A 222 -8.50 15.98 -1.63
N GLU A 223 -8.19 14.79 -2.15
CA GLU A 223 -8.09 14.55 -3.59
C GLU A 223 -9.47 14.45 -4.25
N ILE A 224 -9.56 14.81 -5.53
CA ILE A 224 -10.69 14.47 -6.37
C ILE A 224 -10.20 13.62 -7.55
N GLU A 225 -10.95 12.58 -7.91
CA GLU A 225 -10.73 11.89 -9.18
C GLU A 225 -11.39 12.72 -10.29
N LEU A 226 -10.59 13.15 -11.25
CA LEU A 226 -11.03 13.72 -12.51
C LEU A 226 -11.02 12.60 -13.56
N LYS A 227 -12.12 12.41 -14.30
CA LYS A 227 -12.25 11.43 -15.39
C LYS A 227 -12.51 12.15 -16.72
N LEU A 228 -11.89 11.69 -17.80
CA LEU A 228 -12.16 12.16 -19.15
C LEU A 228 -13.60 11.73 -19.53
N THR A 229 -14.53 12.69 -19.62
CA THR A 229 -15.97 12.38 -19.70
C THR A 229 -16.46 12.10 -21.12
N GLU A 230 -15.93 12.82 -22.09
CA GLU A 230 -16.11 12.51 -23.50
C GLU A 230 -14.98 11.57 -23.95
N GLY A 231 -15.34 10.41 -24.50
CA GLY A 231 -14.33 9.45 -24.99
C GLY A 231 -13.41 10.06 -26.05
N MET A 232 -12.20 9.50 -26.20
CA MET A 232 -11.06 10.08 -26.96
C MET A 232 -11.38 10.61 -28.38
N GLY A 233 -12.48 10.18 -29.00
CA GLY A 233 -13.01 10.75 -30.24
C GLY A 233 -13.27 12.27 -30.19
N SER A 234 -13.73 12.85 -29.08
CA SER A 234 -14.20 14.25 -29.04
C SER A 234 -13.10 15.32 -29.06
N LEU A 235 -11.85 14.94 -28.75
CA LEU A 235 -10.66 15.80 -28.78
C LEU A 235 -10.46 16.42 -30.18
N LYS A 236 -11.13 17.55 -30.42
CA LYS A 236 -11.02 18.42 -31.58
C LYS A 236 -10.15 19.63 -31.20
N PRO A 237 -8.95 19.80 -31.80
CA PRO A 237 -8.14 20.98 -31.53
C PRO A 237 -8.87 22.24 -32.02
N ARG A 238 -9.15 23.18 -31.12
CA ARG A 238 -9.62 24.54 -31.48
C ARG A 238 -8.46 25.37 -32.05
N CYS A 239 -7.99 25.01 -33.24
CA CYS A 239 -7.08 25.84 -34.01
C CYS A 239 -7.85 26.98 -34.69
N CYS A 240 -7.40 28.21 -34.52
CA CYS A 240 -7.75 29.29 -35.44
C CYS A 240 -6.95 29.14 -36.74
N GLY A 241 -7.55 28.50 -37.76
CA GLY A 241 -7.17 28.71 -39.16
C GLY A 241 -6.43 27.57 -39.88
N GLN A 242 -7.04 27.15 -41.00
CA GLN A 242 -6.44 26.55 -42.20
C GLN A 242 -5.82 25.13 -42.11
N ARG A 243 -5.55 24.56 -43.29
CA ARG A 243 -5.59 23.11 -43.57
C ARG A 243 -4.79 22.74 -44.83
N THR A 244 -4.03 21.65 -44.78
CA THR A 244 -3.62 20.80 -45.93
C THR A 244 -3.41 19.34 -45.47
N ASP A 245 -3.53 18.38 -46.39
CA ASP A 245 -3.70 16.93 -46.16
C ASP A 245 -2.81 16.19 -47.23
N VAL A 246 -2.09 15.05 -47.10
CA VAL A 246 -1.83 13.95 -46.12
C VAL A 246 -0.43 13.31 -46.44
N GLY A 247 0.33 12.69 -45.51
CA GLY A 247 1.52 11.86 -45.92
C GLY A 247 2.50 11.25 -44.88
N HIS A 248 2.07 10.31 -44.02
CA HIS A 248 2.85 9.24 -43.31
C HIS A 248 4.41 9.34 -43.15
N ARG A 249 5.01 9.19 -41.96
CA ARG A 249 4.43 8.93 -40.61
C ARG A 249 5.39 9.29 -39.43
N THR A 250 5.70 10.57 -39.26
CA THR A 250 6.24 11.14 -37.99
C THR A 250 5.22 12.13 -37.44
N ILE A 251 4.95 12.13 -36.13
CA ILE A 251 3.91 13.00 -35.53
C ILE A 251 4.52 14.36 -35.16
N CYS A 252 4.68 15.22 -36.17
CA CYS A 252 5.03 16.64 -36.02
C CYS A 252 3.88 17.51 -36.54
N LEU A 253 3.51 18.55 -35.80
CA LEU A 253 2.32 19.39 -36.11
C LEU A 253 2.66 20.68 -36.88
N TRP A 254 3.29 20.56 -38.05
CA TRP A 254 3.58 21.60 -39.07
C TRP A 254 3.87 20.94 -40.45
N GLU A 255 3.87 21.58 -41.62
CA GLU A 255 3.67 23.01 -41.98
C GLU A 255 2.76 23.17 -43.24
N THR A 256 3.11 23.99 -44.25
CA THR A 256 2.23 24.37 -45.40
C THR A 256 2.99 24.57 -46.73
N GLY A 257 2.41 24.25 -47.91
CA GLY A 257 2.93 24.79 -49.20
C GLY A 257 2.54 24.14 -50.56
N ILE A 258 1.43 24.60 -51.16
CA ILE A 258 1.14 24.87 -52.60
C ILE A 258 2.10 24.34 -53.72
N ASN A 259 1.59 23.58 -54.73
CA ASN A 259 1.37 24.07 -56.12
C ASN A 259 0.62 23.07 -57.08
N ASP A 260 0.16 23.57 -58.24
CA ASP A 260 -0.79 22.92 -59.18
C ASP A 260 -0.22 21.90 -60.22
N HIS A 261 -0.99 20.84 -60.56
CA HIS A 261 -1.56 20.68 -61.93
C HIS A 261 -2.62 19.54 -62.11
N GLU A 262 -3.71 19.90 -62.81
CA GLU A 262 -4.59 19.13 -63.71
C GLU A 262 -5.44 17.88 -63.30
N ARG A 263 -6.76 18.15 -63.25
CA ARG A 263 -7.87 17.54 -64.04
C ARG A 263 -8.51 16.16 -63.74
N ASP A 264 -9.85 16.24 -63.70
CA ASP A 264 -10.89 15.32 -64.19
C ASP A 264 -11.31 14.05 -63.40
N LYS A 265 -12.62 14.01 -63.10
CA LYS A 265 -13.49 12.83 -62.84
C LYS A 265 -13.11 11.93 -61.62
N GLY A 266 -13.96 11.71 -60.63
CA GLY A 266 -15.35 12.13 -60.40
C GLY A 266 -16.27 10.94 -60.10
N PHE A 267 -16.51 10.70 -58.81
CA PHE A 267 -17.64 9.93 -58.27
C PHE A 267 -17.80 10.37 -56.80
N GLY A 268 -19.03 10.49 -56.31
CA GLY A 268 -19.28 10.94 -54.94
C GLY A 268 -20.44 10.20 -54.30
N PHE A 269 -20.36 10.04 -52.98
CA PHE A 269 -21.50 9.82 -52.10
C PHE A 269 -21.20 10.47 -50.75
N TRP A 270 -22.10 11.35 -50.31
CA TRP A 270 -22.15 11.81 -48.92
C TRP A 270 -23.21 10.99 -48.18
N CYS A 271 -22.94 10.67 -46.92
CA CYS A 271 -23.99 10.32 -45.96
C CYS A 271 -23.60 10.96 -44.62
N GLU A 272 -24.32 12.00 -44.24
CA GLU A 272 -24.19 12.72 -42.97
C GLU A 272 -25.60 12.76 -42.36
N SER A 273 -25.80 12.12 -41.21
CA SER A 273 -27.14 11.76 -40.74
C SER A 273 -27.36 11.95 -39.24
N GLU A 274 -27.16 13.17 -38.74
CA GLU A 274 -27.73 13.59 -37.44
C GLU A 274 -28.43 14.95 -37.54
N ARG A 275 -29.76 14.90 -37.71
CA ARG A 275 -30.78 15.73 -37.03
C ARG A 275 -32.12 15.65 -37.75
N LEU A 276 -33.14 15.16 -37.06
CA LEU A 276 -34.51 15.70 -37.14
C LEU A 276 -35.34 15.21 -35.95
N LEU A 277 -35.71 16.14 -35.07
CA LEU A 277 -36.83 16.01 -34.13
C LEU A 277 -37.51 17.38 -33.99
N ALA A 278 -38.78 17.35 -33.60
CA ALA A 278 -39.67 18.48 -33.34
C ALA A 278 -40.06 19.36 -34.54
N GLN A 279 -41.25 19.09 -35.09
CA GLN A 279 -42.37 20.04 -34.95
C GLN A 279 -43.71 19.30 -34.88
N GLU A 280 -44.67 19.87 -34.15
CA GLU A 280 -45.97 19.26 -33.83
C GLU A 280 -47.10 19.81 -34.73
N MET A 281 -48.20 19.05 -34.88
CA MET A 281 -49.49 19.41 -34.25
C MET A 281 -50.66 18.49 -34.67
N ILE A 282 -51.76 18.61 -33.90
CA ILE A 282 -53.11 18.02 -34.05
C ILE A 282 -53.32 16.67 -33.34
N SER A 283 -54.36 16.66 -32.49
CA SER A 283 -54.92 15.55 -31.71
C SER A 283 -56.46 15.59 -31.85
N PRO A 284 -57.28 14.78 -31.15
CA PRO A 284 -57.01 13.60 -30.31
C PRO A 284 -57.90 12.38 -30.68
N THR A 285 -58.06 11.44 -29.72
CA THR A 285 -59.03 10.31 -29.59
C THR A 285 -58.50 8.89 -29.87
N GLY A 286 -59.14 7.90 -29.23
CA GLY A 286 -58.96 6.46 -29.49
C GLY A 286 -58.67 5.62 -28.24
N HIS A 287 -59.62 4.79 -27.83
CA HIS A 287 -59.48 3.82 -26.72
C HIS A 287 -59.06 2.42 -27.25
N GLU A 288 -58.49 1.62 -26.34
CA GLU A 288 -58.67 0.16 -26.20
C GLU A 288 -57.88 -0.93 -26.96
N THR A 289 -57.74 -2.04 -26.20
CA THR A 289 -57.51 -3.45 -26.59
C THR A 289 -56.18 -3.91 -27.22
N ARG A 290 -55.32 -4.44 -26.34
CA ARG A 290 -54.83 -5.84 -26.26
C ARG A 290 -54.64 -6.68 -27.56
N ALA A 291 -53.50 -7.38 -27.53
CA ALA A 291 -53.17 -8.64 -28.24
C ALA A 291 -52.73 -8.55 -29.71
N VAL A 292 -51.42 -8.75 -29.95
CA VAL A 292 -50.84 -9.94 -30.62
C VAL A 292 -49.30 -9.92 -30.38
N HIS A 293 -48.85 -10.69 -29.38
CA HIS A 293 -47.43 -11.00 -29.14
C HIS A 293 -47.28 -12.41 -28.56
N PHE A 294 -47.78 -13.39 -29.31
CA PHE A 294 -47.54 -14.82 -29.13
C PHE A 294 -47.30 -15.45 -30.51
N THR A 295 -46.80 -16.69 -30.55
CA THR A 295 -46.63 -17.49 -31.79
C THR A 295 -45.44 -17.14 -32.70
N VAL A 296 -44.31 -16.68 -32.16
CA VAL A 296 -42.99 -16.77 -32.84
C VAL A 296 -41.89 -17.32 -31.92
N LEU A 297 -41.86 -16.95 -30.64
CA LEU A 297 -40.76 -17.27 -29.72
C LEU A 297 -40.73 -18.73 -29.17
N LEU A 298 -41.46 -19.67 -29.79
CA LEU A 298 -41.70 -21.02 -29.22
C LEU A 298 -41.20 -22.21 -30.07
N THR A 299 -40.51 -21.94 -31.18
CA THR A 299 -39.96 -22.98 -32.09
C THR A 299 -38.43 -23.13 -32.05
N VAL A 300 -37.70 -22.25 -31.35
CA VAL A 300 -36.22 -22.29 -31.29
C VAL A 300 -35.71 -23.05 -30.05
N CYS A 301 -36.37 -22.90 -28.89
CA CYS A 301 -35.91 -23.50 -27.63
C CYS A 301 -35.95 -25.05 -27.61
N THR A 302 -36.72 -25.67 -28.51
CA THR A 302 -36.97 -27.12 -28.51
C THR A 302 -35.88 -27.96 -29.17
N PHE A 303 -34.90 -27.35 -29.86
CA PHE A 303 -33.91 -28.08 -30.67
C PHE A 303 -32.52 -28.26 -30.00
N LEU A 304 -32.23 -27.55 -28.91
CA LEU A 304 -30.91 -27.58 -28.26
C LEU A 304 -30.83 -28.37 -26.94
N LEU A 305 -31.97 -28.88 -26.43
CA LEU A 305 -32.03 -29.67 -25.18
C LEU A 305 -32.01 -31.20 -25.38
N THR A 306 -31.93 -31.70 -26.61
CA THR A 306 -32.12 -33.14 -26.94
C THR A 306 -30.86 -33.89 -27.39
N LYS A 307 -29.68 -33.26 -27.35
CA LYS A 307 -28.42 -33.88 -27.85
C LYS A 307 -27.28 -34.04 -26.84
N ARG A 308 -27.57 -34.09 -25.52
CA ARG A 308 -26.54 -34.41 -24.50
C ARG A 308 -27.02 -35.31 -23.35
N CYS A 309 -27.78 -36.37 -23.66
CA CYS A 309 -27.98 -37.48 -22.70
C CYS A 309 -28.40 -38.79 -23.39
N ARG A 310 -27.43 -39.67 -23.74
CA ARG A 310 -27.63 -41.12 -23.96
C ARG A 310 -26.30 -41.84 -24.24
N ASN A 311 -25.80 -42.57 -23.23
CA ASN A 311 -25.24 -43.94 -23.31
C ASN A 311 -24.47 -44.26 -22.02
N VAL A 312 -25.13 -45.01 -21.12
CA VAL A 312 -24.54 -45.55 -19.88
C VAL A 312 -25.06 -46.99 -19.72
N PRO A 313 -24.20 -48.02 -19.65
CA PRO A 313 -24.61 -49.39 -19.33
C PRO A 313 -24.99 -49.56 -17.85
N PRO A 314 -25.80 -50.57 -17.49
CA PRO A 314 -26.28 -50.76 -16.12
C PRO A 314 -25.20 -51.28 -15.16
N LEU A 315 -25.40 -51.00 -13.87
CA LEU A 315 -24.50 -51.40 -12.78
C LEU A 315 -24.88 -52.77 -12.20
N SER A 316 -23.90 -53.66 -11.97
CA SER A 316 -24.14 -54.92 -11.25
C SER A 316 -22.90 -55.44 -10.50
N ALA A 317 -22.99 -55.39 -9.16
CA ALA A 317 -22.34 -56.26 -8.16
C ALA A 317 -20.80 -56.38 -8.06
N LEU A 318 -20.37 -56.26 -6.79
CA LEU A 318 -19.16 -56.84 -6.15
C LEU A 318 -17.79 -56.16 -6.30
N ASP A 319 -17.10 -56.22 -5.14
CA ASP A 319 -15.67 -56.13 -4.83
C ASP A 319 -14.85 -54.86 -5.15
N GLY A 320 -13.97 -54.50 -4.19
CA GLY A 320 -12.86 -53.57 -4.38
C GLY A 320 -11.61 -54.29 -4.94
N PRO A 321 -10.42 -53.64 -5.06
CA PRO A 321 -9.92 -52.62 -4.14
C PRO A 321 -9.14 -51.45 -4.83
N THR A 322 -8.23 -50.81 -4.09
CA THR A 322 -7.09 -49.98 -4.55
C THR A 322 -7.38 -48.70 -5.35
N ALA A 323 -7.09 -47.55 -4.74
CA ALA A 323 -6.89 -46.30 -5.46
C ALA A 323 -5.56 -46.31 -6.24
N VAL A 324 -5.53 -45.65 -7.41
CA VAL A 324 -4.34 -45.49 -8.25
C VAL A 324 -4.15 -44.00 -8.54
N GLU A 325 -2.93 -43.52 -8.34
CA GLU A 325 -2.54 -42.11 -8.59
C GLU A 325 -2.71 -41.71 -10.06
N LYS A 326 -3.05 -40.44 -10.31
CA LYS A 326 -2.72 -39.73 -11.56
C LYS A 326 -2.83 -38.21 -11.40
N GLY A 327 -1.67 -37.56 -11.33
CA GLY A 327 -1.55 -36.10 -11.16
C GLY A 327 -0.07 -35.67 -11.15
N GLY A 328 0.67 -36.03 -12.20
CA GLY A 328 2.14 -35.94 -12.20
C GLY A 328 2.68 -34.51 -12.12
N ILE A 329 3.41 -34.21 -11.05
CA ILE A 329 4.19 -32.98 -10.88
C ILE A 329 5.31 -32.94 -11.94
N LYS A 330 5.48 -31.81 -12.63
CA LYS A 330 6.63 -31.60 -13.53
C LYS A 330 7.92 -31.62 -12.71
N GLY A 331 8.87 -32.49 -13.08
CA GLY A 331 9.95 -32.92 -12.20
C GLY A 331 10.85 -31.80 -11.69
N PHE A 332 10.72 -31.49 -10.40
CA PHE A 332 11.83 -30.96 -9.60
C PHE A 332 12.77 -32.10 -9.21
N ASN A 333 14.07 -31.81 -9.13
CA ASN A 333 15.10 -32.81 -8.92
C ASN A 333 15.25 -33.08 -7.40
N TYR A 334 14.38 -33.94 -6.85
CA TYR A 334 14.29 -34.25 -5.42
C TYR A 334 15.50 -35.05 -4.89
N SER A 335 16.62 -34.36 -4.69
CA SER A 335 17.82 -34.86 -3.99
C SER A 335 18.31 -33.90 -2.89
N GLN A 336 17.56 -32.83 -2.61
CA GLN A 336 17.85 -31.87 -1.54
C GLN A 336 16.79 -31.91 -0.44
N ASN A 337 17.18 -31.58 0.79
CA ASN A 337 16.29 -31.41 1.94
C ASN A 337 15.16 -30.40 1.57
N PRO A 338 13.86 -30.75 1.65
CA PRO A 338 12.77 -29.85 1.23
C PRO A 338 12.79 -28.47 1.89
N LEU A 339 13.38 -28.33 3.08
CA LEU A 339 13.55 -27.06 3.77
C LEU A 339 14.50 -26.08 3.04
N THR A 340 15.26 -26.50 2.02
CA THR A 340 16.03 -25.58 1.15
C THR A 340 15.12 -24.77 0.21
N ALA A 341 13.90 -25.24 -0.08
CA ALA A 341 12.90 -24.49 -0.85
C ALA A 341 12.46 -23.20 -0.15
N LEU A 342 12.73 -23.05 1.15
CA LEU A 342 12.56 -21.80 1.90
C LEU A 342 13.66 -20.75 1.62
N GLY A 343 14.54 -20.97 0.63
CA GLY A 343 15.57 -20.01 0.23
C GLY A 343 16.89 -20.15 1.00
N HIS A 344 17.91 -19.38 0.59
CA HIS A 344 19.27 -19.45 1.14
C HIS A 344 19.36 -18.80 2.53
N VAL A 345 19.80 -19.56 3.53
CA VAL A 345 20.14 -19.02 4.85
C VAL A 345 21.59 -18.55 4.83
N GLU A 346 21.80 -17.29 5.14
CA GLU A 346 23.10 -16.65 5.23
C GLU A 346 23.64 -16.76 6.67
N GLN A 347 24.91 -17.17 6.80
CA GLN A 347 25.67 -17.19 8.04
C GLN A 347 26.23 -15.80 8.37
N LEU A 348 26.03 -15.33 9.60
CA LEU A 348 26.55 -14.04 10.07
C LEU A 348 27.81 -14.24 10.92
N ASP A 349 28.97 -14.20 10.26
CA ASP A 349 30.27 -14.30 10.93
C ASP A 349 30.56 -13.05 11.78
N GLY A 350 30.89 -13.26 13.06
CA GLY A 350 31.26 -12.18 13.98
C GLY A 350 30.08 -11.37 14.55
N PHE A 351 28.83 -11.80 14.33
CA PHE A 351 27.65 -11.16 14.91
C PHE A 351 27.58 -11.33 16.43
N ASP A 352 27.69 -10.23 17.18
CA ASP A 352 27.33 -10.19 18.61
C ASP A 352 25.96 -9.56 18.82
N TRP A 353 25.00 -10.37 19.25
CA TRP A 353 23.66 -9.92 19.59
C TRP A 353 23.68 -8.88 20.71
N LYS A 354 24.62 -8.94 21.66
CA LYS A 354 24.69 -8.07 22.85
C LYS A 354 24.97 -6.61 22.51
N THR A 355 25.61 -6.36 21.36
CA THR A 355 25.88 -5.01 20.84
C THR A 355 24.95 -4.62 19.69
N THR A 356 24.06 -5.53 19.26
CA THR A 356 23.12 -5.27 18.17
C THR A 356 21.92 -4.50 18.71
N GLU A 357 21.80 -3.23 18.32
CA GLU A 357 20.65 -2.40 18.69
C GLU A 357 19.34 -2.91 18.06
N PRO A 358 18.21 -2.85 18.77
CA PRO A 358 16.91 -3.26 18.22
C PRO A 358 16.49 -2.37 17.07
N LEU A 359 15.86 -2.96 16.05
CA LEU A 359 15.33 -2.20 14.92
C LEU A 359 14.31 -1.17 15.39
N LYS A 360 14.45 0.07 14.92
CA LYS A 360 13.52 1.17 15.21
C LYS A 360 12.53 1.34 14.07
N HIS A 361 11.25 1.11 14.35
CA HIS A 361 10.18 1.19 13.38
C HIS A 361 9.29 2.38 13.69
N ARG A 362 9.14 3.28 12.71
CA ARG A 362 8.24 4.45 12.76
C ARG A 362 7.16 4.34 11.66
N PRO A 363 6.24 3.35 11.71
CA PRO A 363 5.22 3.08 10.68
C PRO A 363 4.06 4.09 10.71
N PHE A 364 4.38 5.37 10.92
CA PHE A 364 3.43 6.46 10.97
C PHE A 364 2.99 6.79 9.54
N LYS A 365 1.68 7.01 9.38
CA LYS A 365 1.08 7.44 8.11
C LYS A 365 0.00 8.47 8.45
N PRO A 366 -0.09 9.61 7.73
CA PRO A 366 -1.05 10.68 8.05
C PRO A 366 -2.53 10.27 7.88
N LYS A 367 -2.78 9.07 7.34
CA LYS A 367 -4.10 8.44 7.25
C LYS A 367 -3.97 6.95 7.49
N TYR A 368 -4.85 6.40 8.32
CA TYR A 368 -4.98 4.95 8.45
C TYR A 368 -5.75 4.34 7.27
N HIS A 369 -5.19 3.29 6.68
CA HIS A 369 -5.86 2.48 5.66
C HIS A 369 -5.82 1.00 6.06
N LEU A 370 -6.98 0.43 6.41
CA LEU A 370 -7.12 -1.00 6.67
C LEU A 370 -6.83 -1.77 5.38
N THR A 371 -5.62 -2.34 5.31
CA THR A 371 -5.07 -3.06 4.16
C THR A 371 -4.13 -4.15 4.67
N MET A 372 -3.83 -5.15 3.83
CA MET A 372 -2.84 -6.18 4.19
C MET A 372 -1.43 -5.61 4.37
N ALA A 373 -1.09 -4.51 3.66
CA ALA A 373 0.18 -3.78 3.78
C ALA A 373 1.45 -4.65 3.68
N LEU A 374 1.43 -5.70 2.84
CA LEU A 374 2.51 -6.69 2.73
C LEU A 374 3.68 -6.20 1.88
N GLN A 375 4.86 -6.15 2.48
CA GLN A 375 6.15 -6.00 1.81
C GLN A 375 6.75 -7.38 1.50
N LYS A 376 7.69 -7.43 0.55
CA LYS A 376 8.58 -8.59 0.38
C LYS A 376 9.56 -8.65 1.56
N THR A 377 9.91 -9.85 1.99
CA THR A 377 11.04 -10.14 2.90
C THR A 377 11.62 -11.50 2.52
N ASP A 378 12.58 -12.02 3.27
CA ASP A 378 13.20 -13.33 3.04
C ASP A 378 13.37 -14.15 4.35
N VAL A 379 13.95 -15.34 4.20
CA VAL A 379 14.23 -16.32 5.27
C VAL A 379 15.23 -15.82 6.32
N ASN A 380 16.06 -14.83 5.98
CA ASN A 380 17.11 -14.27 6.84
C ASN A 380 16.60 -13.13 7.74
N ASN A 381 15.35 -12.69 7.50
CA ASN A 381 14.67 -11.58 8.16
C ASN A 381 13.36 -12.01 8.87
N VAL A 382 13.12 -13.32 9.05
CA VAL A 382 11.92 -13.87 9.70
C VAL A 382 12.05 -14.03 11.22
N ILE A 383 13.30 -14.07 11.71
CA ILE A 383 13.73 -14.03 13.11
C ILE A 383 14.74 -12.89 13.23
N ILE A 384 14.68 -12.06 14.29
CA ILE A 384 15.59 -10.94 14.51
C ILE A 384 16.24 -11.05 15.89
N MET A 385 17.56 -11.17 15.92
CA MET A 385 18.37 -11.14 17.15
C MET A 385 18.83 -9.70 17.44
N ASP A 386 18.65 -9.26 18.68
CA ASP A 386 19.10 -7.96 19.19
C ASP A 386 19.51 -8.09 20.68
N LYS A 387 20.07 -7.03 21.27
CA LYS A 387 20.62 -7.05 22.64
C LYS A 387 19.63 -7.46 23.74
N ASN A 388 18.32 -7.36 23.49
CA ASN A 388 17.30 -7.77 24.46
C ASN A 388 17.01 -9.28 24.43
N TYR A 389 17.59 -10.04 23.49
CA TYR A 389 17.25 -11.45 23.24
C TYR A 389 17.18 -12.30 24.51
N LEU A 390 18.24 -12.28 25.34
CA LEU A 390 18.34 -13.12 26.53
C LEU A 390 17.27 -12.79 27.58
N ASP A 391 17.06 -11.51 27.88
CA ASP A 391 16.05 -11.08 28.86
C ASP A 391 14.65 -11.44 28.38
N ARG A 392 14.41 -11.32 27.07
CA ARG A 392 13.11 -11.61 26.46
C ARG A 392 12.81 -13.10 26.40
N VAL A 393 13.74 -13.97 25.97
CA VAL A 393 13.49 -15.43 26.07
C VAL A 393 13.37 -15.91 27.52
N THR A 394 14.09 -15.29 28.46
CA THR A 394 13.94 -15.55 29.90
C THR A 394 12.55 -15.15 30.43
N LEU A 395 12.00 -14.03 29.95
CA LEU A 395 10.63 -13.62 30.25
C LEU A 395 9.59 -14.58 29.63
N ARG A 396 9.81 -15.04 28.39
CA ARG A 396 8.95 -16.03 27.72
C ARG A 396 8.93 -17.37 28.45
N GLN A 397 10.09 -17.87 28.89
CA GLN A 397 10.20 -19.09 29.69
C GLN A 397 9.38 -19.01 30.99
N LYS A 398 9.42 -17.86 31.69
CA LYS A 398 8.57 -17.61 32.88
C LYS A 398 7.09 -17.58 32.52
N ALA A 399 6.70 -16.84 31.47
CA ALA A 399 5.32 -16.75 31.02
C ALA A 399 4.73 -18.12 30.62
N ILE A 400 5.50 -18.97 29.94
CA ILE A 400 5.10 -20.34 29.56
C ILE A 400 4.99 -21.24 30.80
N ALA A 401 5.86 -21.10 31.80
CA ALA A 401 5.76 -21.86 33.05
C ALA A 401 4.55 -21.43 33.92
N GLU A 402 4.20 -20.15 33.91
CA GLU A 402 3.10 -19.58 34.71
C GLU A 402 1.72 -19.75 34.04
N TYR A 403 1.66 -19.63 32.71
CA TYR A 403 0.41 -19.66 31.92
C TYR A 403 0.46 -20.65 30.72
N PRO A 404 0.83 -21.93 30.92
CA PRO A 404 1.22 -22.83 29.83
C PRO A 404 0.19 -22.95 28.70
N SER A 405 -1.09 -23.15 29.02
CA SER A 405 -2.17 -23.29 28.02
C SER A 405 -2.56 -21.99 27.31
N THR A 406 -2.26 -20.83 27.90
CA THR A 406 -2.49 -19.50 27.30
C THR A 406 -1.33 -19.10 26.39
N MET A 407 -0.10 -19.51 26.72
CA MET A 407 1.10 -19.16 25.97
C MET A 407 1.48 -20.18 24.87
N VAL A 408 1.14 -21.46 25.05
CA VAL A 408 1.40 -22.53 24.06
C VAL A 408 0.19 -23.44 23.94
N GLY A 409 -0.28 -23.69 22.72
CA GLY A 409 -1.42 -24.55 22.48
C GLY A 409 -1.43 -25.14 21.06
N HIS A 410 -1.96 -26.36 20.92
CA HIS A 410 -2.14 -26.99 19.62
C HIS A 410 -3.33 -27.95 19.61
N LEU A 411 -3.87 -28.20 18.42
CA LEU A 411 -4.92 -29.19 18.16
C LEU A 411 -4.34 -30.47 17.54
N GLU A 412 -5.17 -31.50 17.42
CA GLU A 412 -4.87 -32.67 16.60
C GLU A 412 -4.64 -32.28 15.11
N GLY A 413 -3.86 -33.08 14.39
CA GLY A 413 -3.46 -32.82 13.00
C GLY A 413 -2.39 -31.74 12.80
N SER A 414 -2.16 -30.84 13.77
CA SER A 414 -1.14 -29.78 13.69
C SER A 414 0.31 -30.28 13.77
N ARG A 415 0.53 -31.43 14.42
CA ARG A 415 1.86 -31.95 14.80
C ARG A 415 2.89 -32.01 13.66
N PRO A 416 2.57 -32.46 12.42
CA PRO A 416 3.54 -32.48 11.32
C PRO A 416 4.05 -31.09 10.96
N ALA A 417 3.18 -30.07 11.00
CA ALA A 417 3.58 -28.68 10.75
C ALA A 417 4.47 -28.14 11.89
N VAL A 418 4.12 -28.42 13.14
CA VAL A 418 4.93 -28.04 14.32
C VAL A 418 6.33 -28.66 14.26
N GLU A 419 6.43 -29.96 13.95
CA GLU A 419 7.71 -30.63 13.78
C GLU A 419 8.51 -30.11 12.58
N GLU A 420 7.85 -29.72 11.48
CA GLU A 420 8.50 -29.12 10.32
C GLU A 420 9.03 -27.71 10.63
N LEU A 421 8.25 -26.87 11.32
CA LEU A 421 8.68 -25.56 11.78
C LEU A 421 9.86 -25.65 12.74
N TYR A 422 9.82 -26.60 13.68
CA TYR A 422 10.93 -26.87 14.58
C TYR A 422 12.20 -27.26 13.80
N LYS A 423 12.11 -28.17 12.83
CA LYS A 423 13.25 -28.55 11.98
C LYS A 423 13.73 -27.37 11.13
N PHE A 424 12.85 -26.53 10.59
CA PHE A 424 13.25 -25.30 9.89
C PHE A 424 14.04 -24.34 10.79
N LEU A 425 13.58 -24.11 12.02
CA LEU A 425 14.22 -23.18 12.95
C LEU A 425 15.51 -23.78 13.55
N PHE A 426 15.41 -24.90 14.26
CA PHE A 426 16.49 -25.47 15.09
C PHE A 426 17.49 -26.34 14.31
N ASP A 427 17.08 -27.01 13.22
CA ASP A 427 18.01 -27.81 12.41
C ASP A 427 18.66 -27.01 11.26
N ARG A 428 18.05 -25.88 10.85
CA ARG A 428 18.47 -25.13 9.66
C ARG A 428 18.74 -23.64 9.92
N LEU A 429 17.75 -22.85 10.34
CA LEU A 429 17.90 -21.38 10.38
C LEU A 429 18.90 -20.94 11.46
N LEU A 430 18.66 -21.32 12.71
CA LEU A 430 19.41 -20.83 13.87
C LEU A 430 20.89 -21.25 13.87
N PRO A 431 21.25 -22.55 13.71
CA PRO A 431 22.65 -22.97 13.77
C PRO A 431 23.47 -22.57 12.52
N VAL A 432 22.83 -22.24 11.39
CA VAL A 432 23.54 -21.74 10.21
C VAL A 432 23.68 -20.22 10.26
N ARG A 433 22.63 -19.49 10.66
CA ARG A 433 22.65 -18.02 10.67
C ARG A 433 23.47 -17.46 11.83
N TRP A 434 23.39 -18.09 13.00
CA TRP A 434 24.07 -17.64 14.23
C TRP A 434 24.82 -18.80 14.92
N PRO A 435 25.87 -19.38 14.28
CA PRO A 435 26.60 -20.54 14.81
C PRO A 435 27.35 -20.28 16.12
N GLN A 436 27.53 -19.01 16.51
CA GLN A 436 28.11 -18.61 17.80
C GLN A 436 27.07 -18.53 18.93
N MET A 437 25.78 -18.56 18.61
CA MET A 437 24.67 -18.52 19.57
C MET A 437 23.97 -19.86 19.72
N PHE A 438 23.80 -20.62 18.63
CA PHE A 438 23.01 -21.86 18.60
C PHE A 438 23.83 -23.03 18.07
N GLN A 439 23.80 -24.13 18.83
CA GLN A 439 24.28 -25.44 18.39
C GLN A 439 23.11 -26.44 18.42
N ARG A 440 23.05 -27.33 17.44
CA ARG A 440 22.04 -28.40 17.38
C ARG A 440 22.19 -29.37 18.56
N SER A 441 21.12 -29.58 19.33
CA SER A 441 20.99 -30.75 20.23
C SER A 441 20.56 -32.00 19.44
N ASN A 442 20.92 -33.18 19.94
CA ASN A 442 20.52 -34.48 19.39
C ASN A 442 19.22 -35.03 20.04
N GLU A 443 18.55 -34.24 20.88
CA GLU A 443 17.34 -34.67 21.60
C GLU A 443 16.09 -34.66 20.71
N SER A 444 15.20 -35.62 20.98
CA SER A 444 13.93 -35.76 20.28
C SER A 444 12.91 -34.79 20.87
N SER A 445 12.58 -33.72 20.15
CA SER A 445 11.70 -32.64 20.58
C SER A 445 10.22 -33.05 20.66
N THR A 446 9.85 -33.88 21.64
CA THR A 446 8.44 -34.13 22.00
C THR A 446 7.71 -32.85 22.40
N GLU A 447 8.46 -31.83 22.85
CA GLU A 447 7.98 -30.50 23.22
C GLU A 447 8.39 -29.42 22.20
N ALA A 448 8.45 -29.77 20.91
CA ALA A 448 8.87 -28.88 19.81
C ALA A 448 8.30 -27.44 19.88
N LEU A 449 7.02 -27.28 20.23
CA LEU A 449 6.35 -25.97 20.31
C LEU A 449 6.76 -25.18 21.57
N ASN A 450 7.01 -25.85 22.71
CA ASN A 450 7.58 -25.22 23.90
C ASN A 450 8.99 -24.71 23.61
N HIS A 451 9.82 -25.50 22.90
CA HIS A 451 11.17 -25.07 22.53
C HIS A 451 11.14 -23.85 21.60
N ILE A 452 10.25 -23.81 20.60
CA ILE A 452 10.03 -22.62 19.76
C ILE A 452 9.68 -21.40 20.63
N GLY A 453 8.66 -21.51 21.49
CA GLY A 453 8.23 -20.40 22.35
C GLY A 453 9.26 -19.94 23.39
N SER A 454 10.13 -20.84 23.86
CA SER A 454 11.07 -20.61 24.96
C SER A 454 12.48 -20.17 24.54
N ASN A 455 12.81 -20.19 23.24
CA ASN A 455 14.16 -19.90 22.74
C ASN A 455 14.18 -18.85 21.61
N LEU A 456 13.02 -18.32 21.22
CA LEU A 456 12.90 -17.26 20.21
C LEU A 456 12.05 -16.12 20.77
N ASP A 457 12.30 -14.91 20.31
CA ASP A 457 11.63 -13.70 20.83
C ASP A 457 10.26 -13.48 20.14
N GLU A 458 10.14 -13.96 18.91
CA GLU A 458 8.93 -13.94 18.11
C GLU A 458 7.80 -14.79 18.72
N ASP A 459 6.57 -14.29 18.59
CA ASP A 459 5.36 -15.10 18.74
C ASP A 459 5.07 -15.85 17.44
N PHE A 460 4.59 -17.09 17.53
CA PHE A 460 4.31 -17.96 16.39
C PHE A 460 2.84 -18.41 16.39
N LEU A 461 2.18 -18.27 15.25
CA LEU A 461 0.82 -18.74 15.01
C LEU A 461 0.82 -19.59 13.73
N MET A 462 0.21 -20.76 13.77
CA MET A 462 0.28 -21.76 12.69
C MET A 462 -1.11 -22.08 12.17
N LEU A 463 -1.33 -21.76 10.89
CA LEU A 463 -2.60 -21.93 10.21
C LEU A 463 -2.49 -23.02 9.14
N LEU A 464 -3.40 -23.97 9.19
CA LEU A 464 -3.60 -25.01 8.17
C LEU A 464 -4.91 -24.73 7.42
N PRO A 465 -5.11 -25.29 6.22
CA PRO A 465 -6.43 -25.28 5.58
C PRO A 465 -7.50 -25.81 6.53
N SER A 466 -8.69 -25.19 6.51
CA SER A 466 -9.84 -25.64 7.32
C SER A 466 -10.26 -27.06 6.94
N ASP A 467 -10.75 -27.84 7.91
CA ASP A 467 -11.12 -29.26 7.68
C ASP A 467 -12.31 -29.44 6.71
N ASP A 468 -13.08 -28.36 6.49
CA ASP A 468 -14.18 -28.27 5.53
C ASP A 468 -13.78 -27.67 4.16
N GLY A 469 -12.49 -27.36 3.97
CA GLY A 469 -11.94 -26.77 2.75
C GLY A 469 -12.17 -25.26 2.58
N ASP A 470 -12.87 -24.61 3.52
CA ASP A 470 -13.22 -23.19 3.45
C ASP A 470 -12.26 -22.35 4.34
N GLY A 471 -11.25 -21.76 3.70
CA GLY A 471 -10.27 -20.87 4.34
C GLY A 471 -9.19 -21.60 5.14
N TYR A 472 -8.68 -20.92 6.17
CA TYR A 472 -7.62 -21.42 7.06
C TYR A 472 -8.05 -21.38 8.53
N THR A 473 -7.65 -22.37 9.32
CA THR A 473 -7.87 -22.47 10.77
C THR A 473 -6.55 -22.38 11.52
N MET A 474 -6.50 -21.64 12.63
CA MET A 474 -5.33 -21.71 13.53
C MET A 474 -5.34 -23.04 14.29
N LYS A 475 -4.32 -23.88 14.08
CA LYS A 475 -4.23 -25.23 14.66
C LYS A 475 -3.09 -25.39 15.67
N ALA A 476 -2.14 -24.45 15.74
CA ALA A 476 -1.13 -24.37 16.80
C ALA A 476 -0.61 -22.94 17.00
N PHE A 477 -0.09 -22.63 18.20
CA PHE A 477 0.53 -21.35 18.51
C PHE A 477 1.56 -21.46 19.66
N ALA A 478 2.50 -20.51 19.68
CA ALA A 478 3.39 -20.22 20.81
C ALA A 478 3.51 -18.68 20.92
N THR A 479 2.67 -18.08 21.77
CA THR A 479 2.48 -16.62 21.86
C THR A 479 2.61 -16.14 23.31
N CYS A 480 3.69 -15.44 23.62
CA CYS A 480 3.96 -14.90 24.96
C CYS A 480 3.71 -13.39 25.07
N PHE A 481 3.79 -12.67 23.95
CA PHE A 481 3.76 -11.21 23.91
C PHE A 481 2.59 -10.68 23.06
N ALA A 482 1.46 -11.41 23.02
CA ALA A 482 0.24 -11.03 22.29
C ALA A 482 -0.35 -9.68 22.77
N SER A 483 -1.15 -9.04 21.92
CA SER A 483 -1.87 -7.80 22.24
C SER A 483 -3.22 -7.76 21.55
N GLY A 484 -4.28 -7.52 22.34
CA GLY A 484 -5.68 -7.54 21.89
C GLY A 484 -6.35 -8.91 21.86
N PHE A 485 -5.67 -10.00 22.22
CA PHE A 485 -6.22 -11.35 22.23
C PHE A 485 -5.45 -12.31 23.14
N ASP A 486 -6.16 -13.25 23.75
CA ASP A 486 -5.61 -14.54 24.22
C ASP A 486 -5.63 -15.52 23.03
N ALA A 487 -4.51 -16.16 22.70
CA ALA A 487 -4.39 -17.06 21.56
C ALA A 487 -5.09 -18.42 21.78
N SER A 488 -5.23 -18.86 23.03
CA SER A 488 -5.94 -20.09 23.39
C SER A 488 -7.43 -20.01 23.06
N GLU A 489 -8.05 -18.84 23.26
CA GLU A 489 -9.42 -18.57 22.82
C GLU A 489 -9.59 -18.59 21.29
N LYS A 490 -8.50 -18.38 20.53
CA LYS A 490 -8.54 -18.31 19.05
C LYS A 490 -8.16 -19.63 18.39
N LEU A 491 -7.68 -20.61 19.17
CA LEU A 491 -7.29 -21.94 18.68
C LEU A 491 -8.52 -22.69 18.14
N GLY A 492 -8.43 -23.19 16.91
CA GLY A 492 -9.53 -23.85 16.22
C GLY A 492 -10.49 -22.94 15.47
N LEU A 493 -10.41 -21.61 15.64
CA LEU A 493 -11.20 -20.66 14.85
C LEU A 493 -10.63 -20.48 13.43
N LYS A 494 -11.48 -20.12 12.47
CA LYS A 494 -11.01 -19.72 11.13
C LYS A 494 -10.39 -18.34 11.17
N LEU A 495 -9.48 -18.06 10.25
CA LEU A 495 -8.74 -16.80 10.10
C LEU A 495 -9.65 -15.57 10.18
N ARG A 496 -10.83 -15.62 9.57
CA ARG A 496 -11.83 -14.55 9.60
C ARG A 496 -12.57 -14.38 10.93
N ASP A 497 -12.80 -15.47 11.65
CA ASP A 497 -13.47 -15.47 12.95
C ASP A 497 -12.53 -14.94 14.04
N ILE A 498 -11.23 -15.27 13.94
CA ILE A 498 -10.14 -14.68 14.76
C ILE A 498 -10.12 -13.15 14.61
N HIS A 499 -10.31 -12.65 13.39
CA HIS A 499 -10.36 -11.21 13.09
C HIS A 499 -11.76 -10.59 13.26
N GLY A 500 -12.78 -11.33 13.71
CA GLY A 500 -14.14 -10.82 13.92
C GLY A 500 -14.23 -9.52 14.74
N PRO A 501 -13.43 -9.34 15.83
CA PRO A 501 -13.42 -8.09 16.61
C PRO A 501 -12.73 -6.90 15.93
N VAL A 502 -12.12 -7.05 14.74
CA VAL A 502 -11.42 -5.98 14.02
C VAL A 502 -12.43 -5.19 13.17
N PRO A 503 -12.63 -3.88 13.41
CA PRO A 503 -13.63 -3.11 12.69
C PRO A 503 -13.49 -3.18 11.16
N LYS A 504 -14.61 -3.43 10.47
CA LYS A 504 -14.73 -3.58 9.01
C LYS A 504 -13.84 -4.67 8.37
N TYR A 505 -13.23 -5.58 9.14
CA TYR A 505 -12.44 -6.69 8.58
C TYR A 505 -13.24 -7.54 7.58
N MET A 506 -14.46 -7.91 7.94
CA MET A 506 -15.32 -8.76 7.10
C MET A 506 -15.68 -8.11 5.76
N ASN A 507 -15.78 -6.78 5.72
CA ASN A 507 -16.09 -6.00 4.53
C ASN A 507 -14.84 -5.75 3.65
N ILE A 508 -13.71 -5.39 4.28
CA ILE A 508 -12.54 -4.84 3.57
C ILE A 508 -11.45 -5.90 3.33
N LEU A 509 -11.15 -6.75 4.33
CA LEU A 509 -9.99 -7.64 4.28
C LEU A 509 -10.34 -9.09 3.95
N ASN A 510 -11.46 -9.61 4.45
CA ASN A 510 -11.77 -11.04 4.44
C ASN A 510 -11.53 -11.75 3.10
N LYS A 511 -12.25 -11.34 2.03
CA LYS A 511 -12.10 -11.88 0.66
C LYS A 511 -10.65 -11.81 0.15
N SER A 512 -9.91 -10.76 0.50
CA SER A 512 -8.52 -10.56 0.06
C SER A 512 -7.53 -11.44 0.84
N MET A 513 -7.76 -11.63 2.15
CA MET A 513 -6.87 -12.37 3.03
C MET A 513 -7.00 -13.88 2.83
N ASP A 514 -8.22 -14.42 2.70
CA ASP A 514 -8.44 -15.83 2.39
C ASP A 514 -7.83 -16.20 1.01
N ARG A 515 -7.98 -15.33 0.01
CA ARG A 515 -7.30 -15.47 -1.30
C ARG A 515 -5.78 -15.43 -1.15
N TYR A 516 -5.25 -14.53 -0.34
CA TYR A 516 -3.80 -14.39 -0.14
C TYR A 516 -3.17 -15.61 0.57
N PHE A 517 -3.78 -16.08 1.66
CA PHE A 517 -3.32 -17.25 2.39
C PHE A 517 -3.41 -18.52 1.55
N SER A 518 -4.39 -18.60 0.64
CA SER A 518 -4.49 -19.67 -0.35
C SER A 518 -3.37 -19.60 -1.40
N ALA A 519 -3.07 -18.41 -1.94
CA ALA A 519 -2.10 -18.21 -3.02
C ALA A 519 -0.63 -18.09 -2.59
N LEU A 520 -0.32 -17.93 -1.29
CA LEU A 520 1.06 -17.74 -0.82
C LEU A 520 1.93 -18.98 -1.09
N GLU A 521 2.91 -18.86 -1.99
CA GLU A 521 3.80 -19.97 -2.37
C GLU A 521 4.90 -20.26 -1.33
N VAL A 522 5.45 -21.47 -1.37
CA VAL A 522 6.67 -21.86 -0.64
C VAL A 522 7.84 -20.97 -1.05
N GLY A 523 8.68 -20.58 -0.09
CA GLY A 523 9.86 -19.74 -0.34
C GLY A 523 9.55 -18.26 -0.62
N LYS A 524 8.28 -17.85 -0.64
CA LYS A 524 7.89 -16.44 -0.63
C LYS A 524 7.64 -16.01 0.82
N PHE A 525 8.51 -15.15 1.33
CA PHE A 525 8.32 -14.52 2.64
C PHE A 525 7.72 -13.12 2.45
N LYS A 526 6.85 -12.74 3.39
CA LYS A 526 6.18 -11.43 3.43
C LYS A 526 6.29 -10.85 4.83
N ARG A 527 6.34 -9.52 4.94
CA ARG A 527 6.24 -8.81 6.23
C ARG A 527 5.26 -7.65 6.17
N ARG A 528 4.73 -7.25 7.32
CA ARG A 528 3.99 -6.00 7.54
C ARG A 528 4.32 -5.43 8.92
N LEU A 529 4.00 -4.17 9.14
CA LEU A 529 4.04 -3.54 10.46
C LEU A 529 2.61 -3.28 10.94
N ASN A 530 2.29 -3.71 12.16
CA ASN A 530 1.15 -3.24 12.95
C ASN A 530 1.70 -2.38 14.10
N TRP A 531 0.99 -1.36 14.55
CA TRP A 531 1.39 -0.58 15.71
C TRP A 531 0.20 -0.10 16.53
N THR A 532 0.44 0.23 17.79
CA THR A 532 -0.50 0.85 18.72
C THR A 532 0.28 1.62 19.79
N VAL A 533 -0.41 2.34 20.67
CA VAL A 533 0.17 2.85 21.91
C VAL A 533 -0.30 1.97 23.07
N VAL A 534 0.59 1.76 24.04
CA VAL A 534 0.28 1.12 25.33
C VAL A 534 0.79 1.99 26.47
N THR A 535 0.10 1.95 27.61
CA THR A 535 0.33 2.79 28.79
C THR A 535 0.92 1.99 29.96
N ASN A 536 1.76 1.00 29.63
CA ASN A 536 2.67 0.31 30.54
C ASN A 536 3.85 -0.29 29.75
N ASP A 537 4.86 -0.74 30.48
CA ASP A 537 6.12 -1.32 30.00
C ASP A 537 6.06 -2.83 29.69
N LYS A 538 4.93 -3.49 29.96
CA LYS A 538 4.82 -4.96 29.95
C LYS A 538 4.74 -5.52 28.54
N LEU A 539 5.57 -6.53 28.27
CA LEU A 539 5.44 -7.38 27.08
C LEU A 539 4.42 -8.53 27.28
N VAL A 540 4.28 -9.04 28.51
CA VAL A 540 3.38 -10.16 28.87
C VAL A 540 2.12 -9.60 29.52
N THR A 541 0.99 -9.63 28.80
CA THR A 541 -0.29 -9.05 29.25
C THR A 541 -1.49 -9.97 28.98
N PRO A 542 -1.51 -11.23 29.46
CA PRO A 542 -2.51 -12.24 29.07
C PRO A 542 -3.96 -11.84 29.37
N PHE A 543 -4.19 -10.99 30.38
CA PHE A 543 -5.52 -10.57 30.81
C PHE A 543 -5.73 -9.04 30.80
N GLU A 544 -4.82 -8.25 30.23
CA GLU A 544 -5.00 -6.79 30.14
C GLU A 544 -5.72 -6.39 28.85
N ILE A 545 -6.76 -5.57 29.01
CA ILE A 545 -7.56 -5.03 27.90
C ILE A 545 -6.68 -4.08 27.08
N THR A 546 -6.08 -4.62 26.03
CA THR A 546 -5.10 -3.95 25.15
C THR A 546 -5.72 -3.43 23.85
N HIS A 547 -6.93 -3.88 23.51
CA HIS A 547 -7.82 -3.34 22.47
C HIS A 547 -9.26 -3.24 23.01
N PHE A 548 -10.13 -2.42 22.41
CA PHE A 548 -11.54 -2.29 22.80
C PHE A 548 -12.49 -2.97 21.81
N HIS A 549 -13.63 -3.48 22.31
CA HIS A 549 -14.64 -4.21 21.54
C HIS A 549 -16.06 -3.71 21.87
N ASP A 550 -16.93 -3.63 20.87
CA ASP A 550 -18.39 -3.46 20.93
C ASP A 550 -18.96 -2.40 21.91
N GLY A 551 -18.22 -1.32 22.20
CA GLY A 551 -18.63 -0.32 23.18
C GLY A 551 -18.71 -0.82 24.64
N LYS A 552 -18.19 -2.02 24.93
CA LYS A 552 -18.18 -2.64 26.27
C LYS A 552 -17.16 -2.01 27.22
N HIS A 553 -16.32 -1.11 26.70
CA HIS A 553 -15.32 -0.35 27.44
C HIS A 553 -15.43 1.12 27.05
N THR A 554 -15.34 1.98 28.05
CA THR A 554 -15.50 3.43 27.96
C THR A 554 -14.24 4.12 28.48
N SER A 555 -14.10 5.41 28.21
CA SER A 555 -13.05 6.22 28.85
C SER A 555 -13.23 6.37 30.37
N ALA A 556 -14.41 6.05 30.93
CA ALA A 556 -14.66 6.06 32.37
C ALA A 556 -14.14 4.80 33.09
N ASP A 557 -13.88 3.70 32.36
CA ASP A 557 -13.35 2.44 32.93
C ASP A 557 -11.83 2.50 33.22
N HIS A 558 -11.17 3.60 32.86
CA HIS A 558 -9.75 3.85 33.11
C HIS A 558 -9.58 5.15 33.90
N THR A 559 -9.54 5.02 35.23
CA THR A 559 -9.46 6.15 36.19
C THR A 559 -8.03 6.65 36.46
N GLY A 560 -7.01 5.99 35.90
CA GLY A 560 -5.61 6.41 36.00
C GLY A 560 -5.22 7.41 34.92
N GLY A 561 -4.40 8.40 35.29
CA GLY A 561 -3.78 9.31 34.32
C GLY A 561 -2.78 8.59 33.41
N VAL A 562 -2.60 9.10 32.20
CA VAL A 562 -1.56 8.62 31.27
C VAL A 562 -0.28 9.42 31.50
N GLU A 563 0.71 8.77 32.11
CA GLU A 563 2.06 9.31 32.28
C GLU A 563 2.93 8.97 31.07
N VAL A 564 3.67 9.96 30.57
CA VAL A 564 4.42 9.85 29.30
C VAL A 564 5.60 8.89 29.45
N GLU A 565 6.18 8.90 30.64
CA GLU A 565 7.29 8.08 31.13
C GLU A 565 6.94 6.58 31.16
N ASN A 566 5.65 6.25 31.21
CA ASN A 566 5.12 4.88 31.18
C ASN A 566 4.24 4.61 29.93
N THR A 567 4.43 5.39 28.86
CA THR A 567 3.70 5.23 27.60
C THR A 567 4.66 4.89 26.47
N TYR A 568 4.30 3.90 25.66
CA TYR A 568 5.16 3.30 24.64
C TYR A 568 4.46 3.17 23.30
N GLN A 569 5.17 3.49 22.21
CA GLN A 569 4.84 3.03 20.87
C GLN A 569 5.12 1.52 20.79
N ARG A 570 4.08 0.70 20.81
CA ARG A 570 4.19 -0.75 20.58
C ARG A 570 4.10 -1.04 19.08
N THR A 571 5.08 -1.72 18.52
CA THR A 571 5.12 -2.09 17.10
C THR A 571 5.38 -3.58 16.92
N GLU A 572 4.66 -4.20 16.01
CA GLU A 572 4.72 -5.62 15.70
C GLU A 572 5.19 -5.78 14.26
N MET A 573 6.40 -6.31 14.09
CA MET A 573 6.87 -6.79 12.78
C MET A 573 6.32 -8.20 12.58
N GLN A 574 5.34 -8.30 11.69
CA GLN A 574 4.56 -9.50 11.44
C GLN A 574 4.97 -10.13 10.11
N SER A 575 5.47 -11.37 10.11
CA SER A 575 5.94 -12.07 8.91
C SER A 575 5.10 -13.32 8.58
N LEU A 576 4.97 -13.62 7.28
CA LEU A 576 4.16 -14.71 6.72
C LEU A 576 4.96 -15.53 5.71
N PHE A 577 4.91 -16.86 5.83
CA PHE A 577 5.48 -17.81 4.85
C PHE A 577 4.78 -19.17 4.88
N ARG A 578 4.87 -19.96 3.80
CA ARG A 578 4.38 -21.35 3.75
C ARG A 578 5.50 -22.38 3.94
N LEU A 579 5.26 -23.38 4.78
CA LEU A 579 6.13 -24.56 4.94
C LEU A 579 5.99 -25.57 3.79
N PRO A 580 7.09 -26.19 3.29
CA PRO A 580 7.09 -27.01 2.08
C PRO A 580 6.40 -28.38 2.17
N GLN A 581 6.33 -29.03 3.33
CA GLN A 581 5.81 -30.40 3.48
C GLN A 581 4.37 -30.41 4.02
N SER A 582 4.11 -29.68 5.10
CA SER A 582 2.80 -29.57 5.73
C SER A 582 1.86 -28.58 5.04
N GLY A 583 2.39 -27.70 4.18
CA GLY A 583 1.64 -26.64 3.52
C GLY A 583 1.10 -25.55 4.47
N ALA A 584 1.45 -25.59 5.77
CA ALA A 584 0.97 -24.64 6.76
C ALA A 584 1.50 -23.22 6.50
N ILE A 585 0.66 -22.21 6.77
CA ILE A 585 1.08 -20.83 6.87
C ILE A 585 1.58 -20.58 8.29
N VAL A 586 2.82 -20.11 8.40
CA VAL A 586 3.42 -19.66 9.66
C VAL A 586 3.37 -18.15 9.69
N PHE A 587 2.81 -17.62 10.77
CA PHE A 587 2.73 -16.21 11.08
C PHE A 587 3.64 -15.93 12.29
N THR A 588 4.71 -15.15 12.10
CA THR A 588 5.63 -14.76 13.19
C THR A 588 5.43 -13.30 13.56
N ILE A 589 5.58 -12.94 14.84
CA ILE A 589 5.39 -11.56 15.32
C ILE A 589 6.55 -11.18 16.25
N LYS A 590 7.45 -10.30 15.79
CA LYS A 590 8.47 -9.65 16.62
C LYS A 590 7.90 -8.36 17.21
N THR A 591 7.66 -8.34 18.51
CA THR A 591 7.16 -7.16 19.23
C THR A 591 8.30 -6.22 19.64
N TYR A 592 8.13 -4.93 19.40
CA TYR A 592 9.01 -3.84 19.85
C TYR A 592 8.21 -2.85 20.71
N MET A 593 8.86 -2.26 21.69
CA MET A 593 8.32 -1.26 22.61
C MET A 593 9.31 -0.10 22.65
N TYR A 594 8.91 1.09 22.18
CA TYR A 594 9.74 2.30 22.24
C TYR A 594 9.05 3.32 23.15
N PRO A 595 9.72 3.92 24.15
CA PRO A 595 9.14 4.99 24.94
C PRO A 595 8.66 6.14 24.03
N ILE A 596 7.50 6.75 24.32
CA ILE A 596 7.01 7.90 23.53
C ILE A 596 8.02 9.06 23.57
N GLN A 597 8.75 9.21 24.68
CA GLN A 597 9.84 10.20 24.78
C GLN A 597 10.98 9.92 23.78
N GLU A 598 11.37 8.65 23.57
CA GLU A 598 12.39 8.29 22.57
C GLU A 598 11.92 8.63 21.15
N VAL A 599 10.66 8.34 20.82
CA VAL A 599 10.05 8.67 19.52
C VAL A 599 10.04 10.18 19.28
N LYS A 600 9.81 10.97 20.33
CA LYS A 600 9.83 12.44 20.29
C LYS A 600 11.26 12.99 20.19
N ASP A 601 12.21 12.45 20.94
CA ASP A 601 13.62 12.89 20.95
C ASP A 601 14.33 12.60 19.61
N GLU A 602 13.85 11.60 18.86
CA GLU A 602 14.23 11.34 17.46
C GLU A 602 13.58 12.27 16.42
N GLY A 603 12.66 13.13 16.83
CA GLY A 603 11.95 14.09 15.98
C GLY A 603 10.55 13.65 15.51
N TYR A 604 10.22 12.35 15.54
CA TYR A 604 8.99 11.78 14.97
C TYR A 604 7.68 12.09 15.73
N GLY A 605 7.68 13.12 16.59
CA GLY A 605 6.53 13.48 17.42
C GLY A 605 5.34 14.03 16.61
N GLU A 606 5.61 14.76 15.53
CA GLU A 606 4.54 15.35 14.70
C GLU A 606 3.91 14.31 13.79
N GLU A 607 4.71 13.43 13.18
CA GLU A 607 4.25 12.34 12.32
C GLU A 607 3.49 11.28 13.13
N MET A 608 3.95 10.97 14.36
CA MET A 608 3.21 10.09 15.26
C MET A 608 1.84 10.68 15.60
N ALA A 609 1.79 11.94 16.03
CA ALA A 609 0.52 12.60 16.35
C ALA A 609 -0.40 12.71 15.13
N THR A 610 0.13 13.04 13.94
CA THR A 610 -0.62 13.08 12.68
C THR A 610 -1.12 11.69 12.27
N ALA A 611 -0.40 10.62 12.59
CA ALA A 611 -0.87 9.24 12.39
C ALA A 611 -1.92 8.80 13.43
N ILE A 612 -1.92 9.38 14.64
CA ILE A 612 -2.99 9.21 15.64
C ILE A 612 -4.28 9.93 15.17
N GLU A 613 -4.14 11.16 14.67
CA GLU A 613 -5.21 11.90 13.99
C GLU A 613 -5.75 11.07 12.80
N GLY A 614 -4.84 10.50 12.01
CA GLY A 614 -5.11 9.60 10.88
C GLY A 614 -5.86 8.30 11.23
N LEU A 615 -5.85 7.83 12.48
CA LEU A 615 -6.65 6.68 12.95
C LEU A 615 -8.14 7.02 13.11
N GLN A 616 -8.45 8.25 13.53
CA GLN A 616 -9.83 8.72 13.74
C GLN A 616 -10.57 9.03 12.43
N THR A 617 -9.83 9.10 11.33
CA THR A 617 -10.24 9.86 10.14
C THR A 617 -10.06 9.06 8.84
N GLY A 618 -9.15 8.08 8.81
CA GLY A 618 -8.94 7.15 7.70
C GLY A 618 -10.13 6.24 7.37
N ASN A 619 -9.93 5.23 6.51
CA ASN A 619 -11.07 4.45 5.95
C ASN A 619 -11.82 3.58 6.98
N VAL A 620 -11.25 3.39 8.17
CA VAL A 620 -11.88 2.72 9.31
C VAL A 620 -11.66 3.57 10.58
N PRO A 621 -12.43 4.67 10.78
CA PRO A 621 -12.33 5.55 11.97
C PRO A 621 -12.44 4.81 13.31
N GLU A 622 -13.16 3.69 13.30
CA GLU A 622 -13.38 2.81 14.44
C GLU A 622 -12.07 2.20 14.97
N MET A 623 -11.00 2.20 14.16
CA MET A 623 -9.67 1.73 14.57
C MET A 623 -9.03 2.58 15.66
N PHE A 624 -9.35 3.87 15.76
CA PHE A 624 -8.89 4.69 16.90
C PHE A 624 -9.47 4.17 18.21
N PHE A 625 -10.78 3.89 18.25
CA PHE A 625 -11.44 3.30 19.42
C PHE A 625 -10.91 1.90 19.71
N TYR A 626 -10.84 1.02 18.70
CA TYR A 626 -10.31 -0.34 18.83
C TYR A 626 -8.89 -0.37 19.42
N LYS A 627 -8.00 0.56 19.01
CA LYS A 627 -6.63 0.70 19.56
C LYS A 627 -6.54 1.47 20.89
N ARG A 628 -7.66 1.68 21.60
CA ARG A 628 -7.75 2.42 22.87
C ARG A 628 -7.36 3.90 22.80
N GLY A 629 -7.40 4.49 21.61
CA GLY A 629 -7.13 5.91 21.35
C GLY A 629 -7.79 6.89 22.33
N PRO A 630 -9.06 6.71 22.76
CA PRO A 630 -9.70 7.59 23.75
C PRO A 630 -9.06 7.63 25.14
N ILE A 631 -8.03 6.81 25.41
CA ILE A 631 -7.30 6.76 26.69
C ILE A 631 -5.97 7.52 26.59
N TRP A 632 -5.21 7.28 25.52
CA TRP A 632 -3.85 7.80 25.37
C TRP A 632 -3.71 8.91 24.32
N GLY A 633 -4.69 9.09 23.42
CA GLY A 633 -4.63 9.99 22.26
C GLY A 633 -4.28 11.41 22.63
N ASP A 634 -5.20 12.11 23.30
CA ASP A 634 -5.05 13.49 23.75
C ASP A 634 -3.74 13.74 24.51
N ARG A 635 -3.27 12.76 25.31
CA ARG A 635 -2.03 12.87 26.10
C ARG A 635 -0.78 12.74 25.23
N VAL A 636 -0.72 11.76 24.32
CA VAL A 636 0.40 11.60 23.39
C VAL A 636 0.44 12.74 22.37
N GLN A 637 -0.72 13.18 21.88
CA GLN A 637 -0.84 14.30 20.94
C GLN A 637 -0.49 15.64 21.59
N SER A 638 -0.89 15.90 22.84
CA SER A 638 -0.49 17.14 23.55
C SER A 638 1.01 17.21 23.87
N CYS A 639 1.76 16.10 23.76
CA CYS A 639 3.21 16.13 23.81
C CYS A 639 3.86 16.86 22.62
N LYS A 640 3.10 17.18 21.54
CA LYS A 640 3.48 18.16 20.49
C LYS A 640 3.88 19.52 21.09
N ILE A 641 3.26 19.96 22.19
CA ILE A 641 3.17 21.39 22.56
C ILE A 641 4.28 21.86 23.53
N LEU A 642 5.14 20.97 24.02
CA LEU A 642 6.23 21.34 24.94
C LEU A 642 7.60 20.91 24.39
N SER A 643 8.25 21.86 23.71
CA SER A 643 9.70 22.01 23.82
C SER A 643 10.05 22.49 25.24
N VAL A 644 11.25 22.15 25.75
CA VAL A 644 11.66 22.58 27.11
C VAL A 644 11.83 24.11 27.19
N ASP A 645 12.13 24.75 26.05
CA ASP A 645 12.33 26.20 25.94
C ASP A 645 11.03 27.03 25.99
N GLU A 646 9.87 26.45 25.67
CA GLU A 646 8.59 27.18 25.67
C GLU A 646 7.90 27.23 27.04
N VAL A 647 8.21 26.30 27.94
CA VAL A 647 7.74 26.33 29.35
C VAL A 647 8.12 27.67 30.00
N TRP A 648 9.32 28.17 29.71
CA TRP A 648 9.82 29.46 30.20
C TRP A 648 9.17 30.69 29.55
N ARG A 649 8.49 30.54 28.41
CA ARG A 649 7.85 31.63 27.67
C ARG A 649 6.38 31.82 28.03
N VAL A 650 5.71 30.76 28.52
CA VAL A 650 4.28 30.79 28.91
C VAL A 650 4.08 31.06 30.41
N GLY A 651 5.11 30.86 31.25
CA GLY A 651 5.08 31.07 32.71
C GLY A 651 4.95 32.53 33.24
N GLY A 652 4.35 33.44 32.47
CA GLY A 652 4.22 34.86 32.81
C GLY A 652 3.02 35.17 33.72
N PHE A 653 3.23 35.28 35.03
CA PHE A 653 2.17 35.54 36.01
C PHE A 653 1.47 36.90 35.79
N ASN A 654 0.18 36.85 35.44
CA ASN A 654 -0.63 38.04 35.16
C ASN A 654 -1.15 38.71 36.46
N LYS A 655 -0.43 39.73 36.95
CA LYS A 655 -0.92 40.65 38.00
C LYS A 655 -1.37 41.96 37.37
N GLY A 656 -2.68 42.17 37.28
CA GLY A 656 -3.27 43.39 36.73
C GLY A 656 -3.45 44.53 37.75
N ARG A 657 -4.02 45.64 37.21
CA ARG A 657 -4.46 46.92 37.81
C ARG A 657 -3.57 48.14 37.60
N ASP A 658 -4.18 49.10 36.89
CA ASP A 658 -4.31 50.52 37.23
C ASP A 658 -3.08 51.44 37.19
N GLY A 659 -2.89 52.06 36.01
CA GLY A 659 -2.89 53.53 35.88
C GLY A 659 -1.61 54.33 36.21
N GLY A 660 -1.00 54.93 35.19
CA GLY A 660 -0.01 56.01 35.36
C GLY A 660 1.10 55.98 34.29
N PRO A 661 1.66 57.14 33.85
CA PRO A 661 2.52 57.17 32.65
C PRO A 661 4.02 57.43 32.90
N ASN A 662 4.80 57.11 31.88
CA ASN A 662 6.19 57.53 31.60
C ASN A 662 7.32 56.98 32.49
N VAL A 663 8.36 56.41 31.86
CA VAL A 663 9.71 57.00 31.71
C VAL A 663 10.53 56.14 30.70
N THR A 664 11.68 56.66 30.25
CA THR A 664 12.44 56.25 29.04
C THR A 664 13.45 55.10 29.21
N ASN A 665 13.86 54.53 28.07
CA ASN A 665 15.08 53.74 27.83
C ASN A 665 16.28 54.08 28.74
N GLN A 666 17.05 53.06 29.20
CA GLN A 666 18.43 52.82 28.73
C GLN A 666 19.13 51.58 29.33
N GLN A 667 20.15 51.09 28.60
CA GLN A 667 21.38 50.38 29.03
C GLN A 667 21.28 48.91 29.53
N LEU A 668 21.93 47.97 28.83
CA LEU A 668 23.24 47.29 29.13
C LEU A 668 23.10 46.16 30.18
N ALA A 669 23.36 44.87 29.88
CA ALA A 669 24.53 44.17 29.31
C ALA A 669 25.61 43.78 30.35
N GLN A 670 26.28 42.62 30.14
CA GLN A 670 27.07 41.81 31.10
C GLN A 670 26.20 40.97 32.07
N GLY A 671 26.58 39.76 32.50
CA GLY A 671 27.67 38.89 32.01
C GLY A 671 28.12 37.82 33.02
N GLU A 672 28.12 36.54 32.62
CA GLU A 672 28.75 35.36 33.26
C GLU A 672 28.20 34.87 34.65
N PRO A 673 28.50 33.60 35.07
CA PRO A 673 27.56 32.82 35.89
C PRO A 673 27.99 32.57 37.36
N ILE A 674 27.07 31.97 38.15
CA ILE A 674 27.32 31.48 39.52
C ILE A 674 26.72 30.07 39.71
N LEU A 675 27.54 29.10 40.16
CA LEU A 675 27.06 27.83 40.74
C LEU A 675 26.68 28.03 42.21
N SER A 676 25.55 27.47 42.66
CA SER A 676 25.47 26.85 44.01
C SER A 676 24.16 26.08 44.30
N THR A 677 24.31 24.82 44.70
CA THR A 677 23.55 24.09 45.76
C THR A 677 22.02 24.02 45.74
N LEU A 678 21.50 22.79 45.58
CA LEU A 678 20.18 22.34 46.05
C LEU A 678 20.14 22.17 47.58
N PRO A 679 19.00 22.42 48.25
CA PRO A 679 18.68 21.91 49.58
C PRO A 679 17.64 20.77 49.55
N ALA A 680 17.80 19.75 50.41
CA ALA A 680 16.87 18.64 50.60
C ALA A 680 15.70 19.02 51.56
N PRO A 681 14.55 18.31 51.53
CA PRO A 681 13.34 18.71 52.27
C PRO A 681 13.41 18.45 53.78
N ARG A 682 12.54 19.15 54.54
CA ARG A 682 12.30 18.93 55.99
C ARG A 682 10.92 18.31 56.24
N ALA A 683 10.82 17.53 57.31
CA ALA A 683 9.62 16.79 57.71
C ALA A 683 8.77 17.51 58.80
N GLY A 684 7.53 17.04 58.96
CA GLY A 684 6.51 17.47 59.94
C GLY A 684 5.17 16.80 59.58
N LEU A 685 4.83 15.57 59.97
CA LEU A 685 4.68 14.97 61.32
C LEU A 685 3.36 15.39 62.01
N LEU A 686 2.35 14.52 61.90
CA LEU A 686 1.18 14.22 62.77
C LEU A 686 0.61 12.89 62.20
N GLU A 687 0.64 11.76 62.93
CA GLU A 687 -0.40 11.27 63.86
C GLU A 687 -1.77 11.02 63.20
N GLY A 688 -2.38 9.83 63.24
CA GLY A 688 -2.00 8.57 63.89
C GLY A 688 -2.89 7.37 63.48
N GLU A 689 -2.95 6.33 64.32
CA GLU A 689 -3.77 5.09 64.20
C GLU A 689 -3.51 4.21 62.94
N SER A 690 -2.70 3.14 62.93
CA SER A 690 -2.63 1.92 63.77
C SER A 690 -3.69 0.84 63.47
N PHE A 691 -3.31 -0.17 62.68
CA PHE A 691 -3.63 -1.58 62.96
C PHE A 691 -2.44 -2.46 62.54
N ALA A 692 -2.34 -3.67 63.10
CA ALA A 692 -1.13 -4.50 63.06
C ALA A 692 -1.39 -5.93 62.54
N SER A 693 -0.35 -6.78 62.58
CA SER A 693 -0.24 -8.15 62.05
C SER A 693 -0.05 -8.25 60.52
N ASP A 694 0.83 -9.12 59.99
CA ASP A 694 1.88 -9.90 60.66
C ASP A 694 3.13 -10.11 59.77
N ARG A 695 4.16 -10.73 60.35
CA ARG A 695 5.51 -10.89 59.79
C ARG A 695 5.69 -12.17 58.97
N SER A 696 6.64 -12.09 58.02
CA SER A 696 7.58 -13.16 57.59
C SER A 696 6.97 -14.41 56.91
N HIS A 697 7.63 -15.03 55.92
CA HIS A 697 9.00 -15.54 55.94
C HIS A 697 9.52 -15.92 54.53
N LEU A 698 10.86 -15.91 54.36
CA LEU A 698 11.67 -16.61 53.34
C LEU A 698 11.47 -16.16 51.86
N LEU A 699 12.47 -16.01 50.98
CA LEU A 699 13.71 -16.74 50.63
C LEU A 699 13.52 -18.02 49.80
N GLN A 700 14.23 -18.05 48.66
CA GLN A 700 14.58 -19.19 47.81
C GLN A 700 13.46 -19.87 47.00
N ALA A 701 13.23 -19.33 45.79
CA ALA A 701 13.31 -20.08 44.53
C ALA A 701 13.84 -19.12 43.44
#